data_AF-A0A1J4T5M2-F1
#
_entry.id   AF-A0A1J4T5M2-F1
#
_cell.length_a   1.000
_cell.length_b   1.000
_cell.length_c   1.000
_cell.angle_alpha   90.00
_cell.angle_beta   90.00
_cell.angle_gamma   90.00
#
_symmetry.space_group_name_H-M   'P 1'
#
loop_
_entity.id
_entity.type
_entity.pdbx_description
1 polymer ?
#
loop_
_entity_poly.entity_id
_entity_poly.type
_entity_poly.pdbx_seq_one_letter_code
_entity_poly.pdbx_strand_id
1 'polypeptide(L)'
;MLPNNMEEKIIIRGARMHNLKNINLEIPHNKLTVITGVSGSGKSSLAFDTIFAEGQRQYVESLSPYMRQFLGQKKAAEVDEIIGLAPSISIDQKALSHNPRSTVGTLTDIYDYLRVLYARLGEVFCPVCGLKIEKLSLEEMIDIIVSRAKETGAGYVTILSPVVLDRKGEYYQLLYDYLNLGYGEARIDGKVHSLREKVELSANKKHSIEIVIDKIMLSDETRLFEAVENSLAYSQGLVIAQSGDKEYLLSSNWTCPNDSFAFPEVEPRLFSFNSPHGACDSCSGLGTIGFEADDICPQCSGTRLRPEALAVRIGGKNIAEVTHLSVAKAYNFFIEYKEKLTSRQLLIAEAVVNQIINRLQFMLRVGLNYLSIDREAETLSGGEAQRIRLSSQIGSQLSRTLYVLDEPTIGLHEKDTDRLIDTLKALRDKNNTVIIVEHDERTILESDYLVDMGPKAGVQGGEIVAIGDTLELLGDNNADNFKESLTLKYLRGKKEIAVPQQKRRRQNHGELKIIGARANNLQNINAAIPLGRLVGITGVSGSGKSSLLYDVIYRNITRIKNQRGRPQLEGVTDIKGTEHINKIVVIDQSPIGRTPRSNPATYTGIFTPIRDFFAELPASKERAYTLSRFSFNRPGGRCEACEGAGANLIEMHFLPPVLVECEVCHGQRFNRETLQVKYKGLNIADVLELTISEALDFFAENYYIADKLKVLVSVGLGYLQLGQSATTLSGGEAQRIKIAKELTHTLGQKTLYLLDEPTTGLHYHDIELLLDVLNKLVDKGNSAFIIEHNMHMIKSMDYVLDLGPEGGDGGGKLMAYGEPEDIVRDDDSVTGVYLKPYLQKK
;
A
#
# COMPACT_ATOMS: atom_id res chain seq x y z
N MET A 1 39.75 -2.17 26.26
CA MET A 1 38.41 -2.60 26.71
C MET A 1 37.77 -1.40 27.39
N LEU A 2 36.90 -0.70 26.67
CA LEU A 2 36.06 0.36 27.25
C LEU A 2 34.89 -0.32 27.99
N PRO A 3 34.42 0.23 29.11
CA PRO A 3 33.45 -0.44 29.98
C PRO A 3 32.14 -0.71 29.24
N ASN A 4 31.70 -1.98 29.31
CA ASN A 4 30.58 -2.59 28.59
C ASN A 4 29.18 -2.17 29.12
N ASN A 5 29.02 -0.98 29.73
CA ASN A 5 27.80 -0.61 30.47
C ASN A 5 27.21 0.77 30.09
N MET A 6 27.42 1.23 28.85
CA MET A 6 26.65 2.37 28.33
C MET A 6 25.34 1.87 27.70
N GLU A 7 24.36 1.77 28.61
CA GLU A 7 22.89 1.86 28.47
C GLU A 7 22.18 0.80 27.60
N GLU A 8 21.74 -0.27 28.25
CA GLU A 8 20.78 -1.27 27.72
C GLU A 8 19.34 -0.72 27.57
N LYS A 9 19.12 0.60 27.66
CA LYS A 9 17.79 1.20 27.66
C LYS A 9 17.78 2.57 26.98
N ILE A 10 16.64 2.92 26.40
CA ILE A 10 16.27 4.28 26.00
C ILE A 10 15.68 4.98 27.23
N ILE A 11 16.28 6.08 27.65
CA ILE A 11 15.85 6.86 28.82
C ILE A 11 15.22 8.16 28.34
N ILE A 12 13.96 8.40 28.70
CA ILE A 12 13.20 9.59 28.30
C ILE A 12 12.85 10.38 29.55
N ARG A 13 13.19 11.67 29.56
CA ARG A 13 12.93 12.59 30.68
C ARG A 13 12.09 13.78 30.25
N GLY A 14 11.03 14.04 31.00
CA GLY A 14 10.17 15.21 30.84
C GLY A 14 9.50 15.34 29.48
N ALA A 15 8.96 14.27 28.92
CA ALA A 15 8.22 14.34 27.66
C ALA A 15 6.86 15.04 27.85
N ARG A 16 6.61 16.07 27.05
CA ARG A 16 5.47 17.01 27.13
C ARG A 16 4.77 17.24 25.79
N MET A 17 5.11 16.48 24.75
CA MET A 17 4.45 16.59 23.45
C MET A 17 2.93 16.41 23.57
N HIS A 18 2.17 17.34 23.00
CA HIS A 18 0.70 17.34 23.01
C HIS A 18 0.09 17.28 24.43
N ASN A 19 -0.49 16.14 24.82
CA ASN A 19 -1.15 15.97 26.11
C ASN A 19 -0.28 15.27 27.16
N LEU A 20 0.96 14.90 26.82
CA LEU A 20 1.89 14.23 27.75
C LEU A 20 2.18 15.08 28.99
N LYS A 21 2.11 14.46 30.17
CA LYS A 21 2.19 15.15 31.48
C LYS A 21 3.61 15.14 32.06
N ASN A 22 4.58 15.62 31.30
CA ASN A 22 5.99 15.68 31.74
C ASN A 22 6.53 14.30 32.18
N ILE A 23 6.25 13.28 31.37
CA ILE A 23 6.48 11.87 31.74
C ILE A 23 7.96 11.50 31.65
N ASN A 24 8.36 10.58 32.53
CA ASN A 24 9.69 9.97 32.54
C ASN A 24 9.54 8.46 32.41
N LEU A 25 10.32 7.82 31.54
CA LEU A 25 10.27 6.38 31.33
C LEU A 25 11.57 5.82 30.80
N GLU A 26 11.75 4.52 31.02
CA GLU A 26 12.85 3.72 30.48
C GLU A 26 12.28 2.59 29.63
N ILE A 27 12.80 2.44 28.41
CA ILE A 27 12.42 1.37 27.48
C ILE A 27 13.66 0.51 27.20
N PRO A 28 13.63 -0.82 27.43
CA PRO A 28 14.80 -1.67 27.20
C PRO A 28 15.13 -1.81 25.71
N HIS A 29 16.42 -1.81 25.39
CA HIS A 29 16.90 -2.14 24.05
C HIS A 29 16.74 -3.63 23.73
N ASN A 30 16.68 -3.95 22.43
CA ASN A 30 16.58 -5.32 21.92
C ASN A 30 15.34 -6.09 22.43
N LYS A 31 14.29 -5.35 22.78
CA LYS A 31 13.00 -5.88 23.21
C LYS A 31 11.89 -5.46 22.25
N LEU A 32 10.83 -6.28 22.23
CA LEU A 32 9.54 -5.95 21.64
C LEU A 32 8.70 -5.24 22.70
N THR A 33 8.65 -3.92 22.62
CA THR A 33 7.90 -3.06 23.53
C THR A 33 6.56 -2.68 22.91
N VAL A 34 5.46 -2.90 23.63
CA VAL A 34 4.13 -2.44 23.22
C VAL A 34 3.71 -1.23 24.05
N ILE A 35 3.27 -0.17 23.37
CA ILE A 35 2.65 1.01 23.97
C ILE A 35 1.14 0.90 23.71
N THR A 36 0.35 0.78 24.78
CA THR A 36 -1.10 0.61 24.70
C THR A 36 -1.83 1.66 25.53
N GLY A 37 -3.17 1.59 25.55
CA GLY A 37 -4.05 2.51 26.29
C GLY A 37 -5.20 3.05 25.44
N VAL A 38 -6.14 3.78 26.05
CA VAL A 38 -7.35 4.28 25.36
C VAL A 38 -7.04 5.23 24.19
N SER A 39 -7.95 5.34 23.22
CA SER A 39 -7.83 6.30 22.10
C SER A 39 -7.61 7.72 22.66
N GLY A 40 -6.59 8.42 22.16
CA GLY A 40 -6.24 9.76 22.64
C GLY A 40 -5.49 9.81 23.99
N SER A 41 -5.02 8.69 24.55
CA SER A 41 -4.25 8.69 25.81
C SER A 41 -2.83 9.25 25.69
N GLY A 42 -2.33 9.51 24.48
CA GLY A 42 -0.97 10.03 24.22
C GLY A 42 0.03 9.00 23.66
N LYS A 43 -0.41 7.80 23.27
CA LYS A 43 0.46 6.73 22.72
C LYS A 43 1.28 7.19 21.52
N SER A 44 0.62 7.73 20.49
CA SER A 44 1.29 8.21 19.29
C SER A 44 2.15 9.45 19.57
N SER A 45 1.74 10.29 20.52
CA SER A 45 2.54 11.44 20.96
C SER A 45 3.86 11.01 21.59
N LEU A 46 3.87 9.91 22.34
CA LEU A 46 5.08 9.32 22.88
C LEU A 46 5.88 8.58 21.79
N ALA A 47 5.27 7.65 21.07
CA ALA A 47 5.97 6.78 20.13
C ALA A 47 6.48 7.52 18.89
N PHE A 48 5.61 8.29 18.24
CA PHE A 48 5.88 8.93 16.94
C PHE A 48 6.36 10.37 17.09
N ASP A 49 5.63 11.19 17.82
CA ASP A 49 5.91 12.63 17.89
C ASP A 49 7.06 12.97 18.85
N THR A 50 7.46 12.03 19.71
CA THR A 50 8.61 12.17 20.62
C THR A 50 9.75 11.23 20.23
N ILE A 51 9.60 9.92 20.43
CA ILE A 51 10.71 8.95 20.29
C ILE A 51 11.20 8.86 18.83
N PHE A 52 10.30 8.54 17.89
CA PHE A 52 10.66 8.45 16.47
C PHE A 52 11.09 9.81 15.89
N ALA A 53 10.37 10.88 16.23
CA ALA A 53 10.69 12.22 15.72
C ALA A 53 12.11 12.65 16.11
N GLU A 54 12.52 12.43 17.35
CA GLU A 54 13.87 12.75 17.81
C GLU A 54 14.92 11.79 17.24
N GLY A 55 14.62 10.50 17.13
CA GLY A 55 15.56 9.52 16.57
C GLY A 55 15.85 9.81 15.09
N GLN A 56 14.83 10.19 14.33
CA GLN A 56 14.97 10.61 12.95
C GLN A 56 15.70 11.95 12.84
N ARG A 57 15.34 12.94 13.67
CA ARG A 57 15.95 14.27 13.65
C ARG A 57 17.45 14.19 13.92
N GLN A 58 17.86 13.52 15.00
CA GLN A 58 19.27 13.38 15.38
C GLN A 58 20.09 12.68 14.29
N TYR A 59 19.53 11.65 13.65
CA TYR A 59 20.19 10.98 12.53
C TYR A 59 20.31 11.89 11.29
N VAL A 60 19.23 12.57 10.90
CA VAL A 60 19.21 13.40 9.68
C VAL A 60 20.08 14.66 9.83
N GLU A 61 20.19 15.24 11.03
CA GLU A 61 21.10 16.35 11.34
C GLU A 61 22.60 15.98 11.23
N SER A 62 22.92 14.69 11.23
CA SER A 62 24.28 14.19 11.02
C SER A 62 24.65 14.06 9.55
N LEU A 63 23.66 14.06 8.62
CA LEU A 63 23.91 13.79 7.19
C LEU A 63 24.64 14.92 6.46
N SER A 64 24.26 16.18 6.70
CA SER A 64 24.95 17.34 6.10
C SER A 64 24.70 18.64 6.86
N PRO A 65 25.62 19.63 6.77
CA PRO A 65 25.41 20.96 7.34
C PRO A 65 24.15 21.66 6.79
N TYR A 66 23.84 21.47 5.49
CA TYR A 66 22.64 22.00 4.86
C TYR A 66 21.37 21.45 5.52
N MET A 67 21.32 20.13 5.73
CA MET A 67 20.19 19.47 6.35
C MET A 67 19.99 19.93 7.79
N ARG A 68 21.09 20.16 8.54
CA ARG A 68 21.03 20.69 9.90
C ARG A 68 20.45 22.11 9.95
N GLN A 69 20.83 22.98 9.02
CA GLN A 69 20.29 24.34 8.94
C GLN A 69 18.79 24.34 8.61
N PHE A 70 18.37 23.45 7.71
CA PHE A 70 16.98 23.32 7.29
C PHE A 70 16.10 22.70 8.39
N LEU A 71 16.59 21.65 9.06
CA LEU A 71 15.91 21.03 10.20
C LEU A 71 15.88 21.91 11.45
N GLY A 72 16.83 22.84 11.61
CA GLY A 72 16.79 23.83 12.69
C GLY A 72 15.55 24.74 12.65
N GLN A 73 14.84 24.81 11.52
CA GLN A 73 13.54 25.49 11.41
C GLN A 73 12.37 24.64 11.93
N LYS A 74 12.56 23.32 12.10
CA LYS A 74 11.55 22.43 12.67
C LYS A 74 11.61 22.54 14.20
N LYS A 75 10.43 22.66 14.82
CA LYS A 75 10.32 22.57 16.29
C LYS A 75 10.74 21.16 16.74
N ALA A 76 11.75 21.07 17.61
CA ALA A 76 12.13 19.83 18.26
C ALA A 76 10.97 19.29 19.11
N ALA A 77 10.99 17.99 19.43
CA ALA A 77 10.01 17.45 20.36
C ALA A 77 10.13 18.14 21.73
N GLU A 78 9.00 18.39 22.39
CA GLU A 78 8.96 18.96 23.72
C GLU A 78 9.33 17.90 24.76
N VAL A 79 10.62 17.70 24.96
CA VAL A 79 11.23 16.75 25.90
C VAL A 79 12.46 17.37 26.53
N ASP A 80 12.77 17.04 27.79
CA ASP A 80 13.98 17.56 28.45
C ASP A 80 15.23 16.85 27.93
N GLU A 81 15.19 15.52 27.87
CA GLU A 81 16.33 14.70 27.46
C GLU A 81 15.87 13.32 26.98
N ILE A 82 16.52 12.81 25.94
CA ILE A 82 16.43 11.41 25.53
C ILE A 82 17.85 10.85 25.37
N ILE A 83 18.17 9.80 26.13
CA ILE A 83 19.47 9.10 26.11
C ILE A 83 19.26 7.68 25.57
N GLY A 84 20.27 7.13 24.89
CA GLY A 84 20.22 5.79 24.31
C GLY A 84 19.41 5.68 23.00
N LEU A 85 19.08 6.80 22.34
CA LEU A 85 18.25 6.77 21.14
C LEU A 85 19.03 6.26 19.91
N ALA A 86 18.54 5.21 19.27
CA ALA A 86 19.08 4.69 18.01
C ALA A 86 18.43 5.37 16.79
N PRO A 87 19.05 5.32 15.59
CA PRO A 87 18.39 5.75 14.36
C PRO A 87 17.05 5.05 14.20
N SER A 88 15.99 5.84 14.00
CA SER A 88 14.62 5.33 14.05
C SER A 88 13.95 5.28 12.68
N ILE A 89 13.21 4.20 12.44
CA ILE A 89 12.40 3.98 11.24
C ILE A 89 10.94 3.80 11.66
N SER A 90 10.05 4.63 11.13
CA SER A 90 8.61 4.46 11.30
C SER A 90 8.05 3.49 10.27
N ILE A 91 7.08 2.69 10.69
CA ILE A 91 6.22 1.86 9.82
C ILE A 91 4.77 2.20 10.19
N ASP A 92 4.27 3.28 9.60
CA ASP A 92 2.91 3.81 9.78
C ASP A 92 1.97 3.39 8.63
N GLN A 93 0.69 3.66 8.80
CA GLN A 93 -0.38 3.35 7.82
C GLN A 93 -0.49 4.41 6.71
N LYS A 94 0.38 5.42 6.68
CA LYS A 94 0.32 6.46 5.66
C LYS A 94 0.60 5.85 4.29
N ALA A 95 -0.22 6.22 3.31
CA ALA A 95 -0.06 5.76 1.94
C ALA A 95 1.39 5.99 1.47
N LEU A 96 2.07 4.90 1.11
CA LEU A 96 3.48 4.92 0.71
C LEU A 96 3.72 5.81 -0.52
N SER A 97 2.72 5.93 -1.39
CA SER A 97 2.76 6.73 -2.62
C SER A 97 1.39 6.75 -3.31
N HIS A 98 0.90 7.92 -3.71
CA HIS A 98 -0.24 8.07 -4.65
C HIS A 98 0.23 8.19 -6.11
N ASN A 99 1.48 7.82 -6.39
CA ASN A 99 2.00 7.88 -7.74
C ASN A 99 1.48 6.66 -8.52
N PRO A 100 0.77 6.84 -9.66
CA PRO A 100 0.23 5.73 -10.47
C PRO A 100 1.33 4.80 -11.02
N ARG A 101 2.59 5.25 -11.02
CA ARG A 101 3.76 4.45 -11.39
C ARG A 101 4.30 3.57 -10.27
N SER A 102 3.79 3.69 -9.04
CA SER A 102 4.20 2.84 -7.93
C SER A 102 3.38 1.55 -7.93
N THR A 103 4.06 0.41 -7.93
CA THR A 103 3.47 -0.93 -7.78
C THR A 103 4.08 -1.64 -6.57
N VAL A 104 3.45 -2.74 -6.14
CA VAL A 104 3.99 -3.63 -5.09
C VAL A 104 5.44 -4.02 -5.38
N GLY A 105 5.78 -4.34 -6.63
CA GLY A 105 7.12 -4.70 -7.06
C GLY A 105 8.14 -3.57 -6.92
N THR A 106 7.74 -2.33 -7.17
CA THR A 106 8.62 -1.16 -6.97
C THR A 106 8.80 -0.81 -5.49
N LEU A 107 7.76 -0.97 -4.66
CA LEU A 107 7.85 -0.69 -3.22
C LEU A 107 8.69 -1.72 -2.45
N THR A 108 8.82 -2.91 -3.00
CA THR A 108 9.55 -4.03 -2.41
C THR A 108 10.93 -4.24 -3.04
N ASP A 109 11.34 -3.40 -3.99
CA ASP A 109 12.50 -3.54 -4.88
C ASP A 109 12.53 -4.84 -5.71
N ILE A 110 11.52 -5.71 -5.61
CA ILE A 110 11.47 -6.98 -6.34
C ILE A 110 11.56 -6.70 -7.84
N TYR A 111 10.85 -5.67 -8.31
CA TYR A 111 10.86 -5.29 -9.71
C TYR A 111 12.28 -4.91 -10.19
N ASP A 112 13.08 -4.25 -9.36
CA ASP A 112 14.45 -3.86 -9.74
C ASP A 112 15.37 -5.07 -9.90
N TYR A 113 15.26 -6.06 -9.01
CA TYR A 113 15.96 -7.33 -9.18
C TYR A 113 15.46 -8.09 -10.41
N LEU A 114 14.16 -8.06 -10.72
CA LEU A 114 13.64 -8.63 -11.95
C LEU A 114 14.25 -7.96 -13.18
N ARG A 115 14.35 -6.62 -13.22
CA ARG A 115 14.99 -5.90 -14.33
C ARG A 115 16.42 -6.34 -14.54
N VAL A 116 17.19 -6.53 -13.46
CA VAL A 116 18.56 -7.05 -13.53
C VAL A 116 18.58 -8.49 -14.03
N LEU A 117 17.70 -9.35 -13.52
CA LEU A 117 17.64 -10.76 -13.91
C LEU A 117 17.31 -10.92 -15.40
N TYR A 118 16.28 -10.23 -15.89
CA TYR A 118 15.88 -10.23 -17.29
C TYR A 118 16.96 -9.67 -18.21
N ALA A 119 17.70 -8.64 -17.77
CA ALA A 119 18.82 -8.12 -18.54
C ALA A 119 20.01 -9.10 -18.64
N ARG A 120 20.22 -9.95 -17.63
CA ARG A 120 21.37 -10.86 -17.57
C ARG A 120 21.11 -12.23 -18.18
N LEU A 121 19.93 -12.81 -17.94
CA LEU A 121 19.60 -14.18 -18.33
C LEU A 121 18.39 -14.31 -19.26
N GLY A 122 17.75 -13.20 -19.63
CA GLY A 122 16.57 -13.20 -20.49
C GLY A 122 16.86 -13.72 -21.88
N GLU A 123 16.05 -14.66 -22.35
CA GLU A 123 16.05 -15.10 -23.74
C GLU A 123 15.31 -14.07 -24.59
N VAL A 124 15.96 -13.58 -25.65
CA VAL A 124 15.41 -12.52 -26.50
C VAL A 124 14.67 -13.15 -27.68
N PHE A 125 13.45 -12.68 -27.95
CA PHE A 125 12.67 -13.08 -29.11
C PHE A 125 12.33 -11.87 -29.96
N CYS A 126 12.21 -12.06 -31.28
CA CYS A 126 11.76 -11.00 -32.17
C CYS A 126 10.28 -10.68 -31.89
N PRO A 127 9.89 -9.42 -31.62
CA PRO A 127 8.50 -9.05 -31.39
C PRO A 127 7.63 -9.16 -32.66
N VAL A 128 8.23 -9.24 -33.86
CA VAL A 128 7.52 -9.33 -35.14
C VAL A 128 7.28 -10.79 -35.53
N CYS A 129 8.33 -11.61 -35.62
CA CYS A 129 8.22 -13.00 -36.08
C CYS A 129 8.31 -14.07 -34.97
N GLY A 130 8.63 -13.69 -33.73
CA GLY A 130 8.73 -14.61 -32.58
C GLY A 130 9.97 -15.51 -32.57
N LEU A 131 10.90 -15.34 -33.52
CA LEU A 131 12.13 -16.12 -33.59
C LEU A 131 13.11 -15.68 -32.48
N LYS A 132 13.79 -16.65 -31.85
CA LYS A 132 14.81 -16.38 -30.84
C LYS A 132 15.99 -15.63 -31.45
N ILE A 133 16.33 -14.48 -30.88
CA ILE A 133 17.49 -13.67 -31.28
C ILE A 133 18.63 -14.03 -30.34
N GLU A 134 19.80 -14.27 -30.90
CA GLU A 134 21.02 -14.56 -30.14
C GLU A 134 22.09 -13.55 -30.57
N LYS A 135 22.74 -12.94 -29.59
CA LYS A 135 23.94 -12.12 -29.79
C LYS A 135 25.14 -13.02 -29.51
N LEU A 136 25.88 -13.35 -30.56
CA LEU A 136 27.00 -14.28 -30.48
C LEU A 136 28.33 -13.52 -30.46
N SER A 137 29.26 -13.98 -29.63
CA SER A 137 30.66 -13.56 -29.77
C SER A 137 31.28 -14.18 -31.01
N LEU A 138 32.40 -13.62 -31.48
CA LEU A 138 33.11 -14.15 -32.63
C LEU A 138 33.59 -15.60 -32.38
N GLU A 139 34.05 -15.90 -31.17
CA GLU A 139 34.43 -17.26 -30.74
C GLU A 139 33.22 -18.21 -30.76
N GLU A 140 32.07 -17.79 -30.21
CA GLU A 140 30.85 -18.61 -30.20
C GLU A 140 30.33 -18.90 -31.61
N MET A 141 30.41 -17.93 -32.52
CA MET A 141 30.06 -18.14 -33.92
C MET A 141 30.93 -19.22 -34.56
N ILE A 142 32.23 -19.19 -34.30
CA ILE A 142 33.18 -20.16 -34.85
C ILE A 142 32.92 -21.55 -34.28
N ASP A 143 32.72 -21.66 -32.97
CA ASP A 143 32.38 -22.92 -32.32
C ASP A 143 31.09 -23.53 -32.91
N ILE A 144 30.08 -22.70 -33.17
CA ILE A 144 28.83 -23.12 -33.83
C ILE A 144 29.09 -23.60 -35.26
N ILE A 145 29.87 -22.84 -36.03
CA ILE A 145 30.21 -23.18 -37.42
C ILE A 145 30.96 -24.51 -37.49
N VAL A 146 31.99 -24.70 -36.65
CA VAL A 146 32.79 -25.93 -36.58
C VAL A 146 31.95 -27.12 -36.12
N SER A 147 31.12 -26.94 -35.09
CA SER A 147 30.28 -28.01 -34.56
C SER A 147 29.25 -28.48 -35.60
N ARG A 148 28.54 -27.54 -36.24
CA ARG A 148 27.53 -27.87 -37.27
C ARG A 148 28.14 -28.47 -38.53
N ALA A 149 29.33 -28.03 -38.94
CA ALA A 149 30.00 -28.58 -40.10
C ALA A 149 30.51 -30.03 -39.86
N LYS A 150 30.88 -30.36 -38.61
CA LYS A 150 31.17 -31.75 -38.21
C LYS A 150 29.91 -32.64 -38.28
N GLU A 151 28.74 -32.12 -37.88
CA GLU A 151 27.46 -32.86 -37.96
C GLU A 151 27.01 -33.16 -39.40
N THR A 152 27.28 -32.26 -40.34
CA THR A 152 26.95 -32.45 -41.77
C THR A 152 27.97 -33.32 -42.51
N GLY A 153 29.11 -33.65 -41.89
CA GLY A 153 30.20 -34.38 -42.52
C GLY A 153 30.93 -33.59 -43.62
N ALA A 154 30.74 -32.27 -43.67
CA ALA A 154 31.35 -31.42 -44.68
C ALA A 154 32.81 -31.11 -44.32
N GLY A 155 33.75 -31.34 -45.24
CA GLY A 155 35.17 -31.04 -45.03
C GLY A 155 35.52 -29.54 -45.05
N TYR A 156 34.60 -28.69 -45.53
CA TYR A 156 34.79 -27.26 -45.67
C TYR A 156 33.50 -26.48 -45.34
N VAL A 157 33.66 -25.19 -45.06
CA VAL A 157 32.58 -24.20 -44.89
C VAL A 157 32.84 -23.02 -45.82
N THR A 158 31.76 -22.48 -46.41
CA THR A 158 31.81 -21.21 -47.15
C THR A 158 31.27 -20.11 -46.26
N ILE A 159 32.05 -19.04 -46.08
CA ILE A 159 31.65 -17.85 -45.33
C ILE A 159 31.20 -16.77 -46.32
N LEU A 160 29.99 -16.26 -46.08
CA LEU A 160 29.29 -15.28 -46.89
C LEU A 160 28.97 -14.06 -46.03
N SER A 161 29.23 -12.86 -46.55
CA SER A 161 28.89 -11.60 -45.89
C SER A 161 27.66 -10.97 -46.54
N PRO A 162 26.49 -10.94 -45.87
CA PRO A 162 25.26 -10.37 -46.41
C PRO A 162 25.31 -8.83 -46.35
N VAL A 163 25.82 -8.22 -47.42
CA VAL A 163 26.03 -6.76 -47.50
C VAL A 163 24.74 -6.02 -47.91
N VAL A 164 23.82 -6.70 -48.59
CA VAL A 164 22.49 -6.19 -48.92
C VAL A 164 21.45 -7.27 -48.66
N LEU A 165 20.40 -6.95 -47.92
CA LEU A 165 19.30 -7.87 -47.61
C LEU A 165 17.97 -7.25 -48.04
N ASP A 166 17.35 -7.82 -49.09
CA ASP A 166 16.02 -7.44 -49.60
C ASP A 166 15.80 -5.92 -49.83
N ARG A 167 16.80 -5.23 -50.40
CA ARG A 167 16.73 -3.77 -50.67
C ARG A 167 16.78 -3.46 -52.16
N LYS A 168 16.12 -2.36 -52.56
CA LYS A 168 16.10 -1.89 -53.96
C LYS A 168 17.34 -1.09 -54.31
N GLY A 169 17.94 -1.34 -55.46
CA GLY A 169 19.09 -0.57 -55.96
C GLY A 169 19.83 -1.27 -57.10
N GLU A 170 20.71 -0.54 -57.78
CA GLU A 170 21.52 -1.08 -58.89
C GLU A 170 22.86 -1.69 -58.43
N TYR A 171 23.34 -1.34 -57.22
CA TYR A 171 24.51 -1.88 -56.52
C TYR A 171 25.82 -2.08 -57.31
N TYR A 172 25.95 -1.58 -58.54
CA TYR A 172 27.13 -1.75 -59.39
C TYR A 172 28.41 -1.23 -58.73
N GLN A 173 28.35 -0.04 -58.12
CA GLN A 173 29.49 0.53 -57.39
C GLN A 173 29.89 -0.34 -56.20
N LEU A 174 28.92 -0.83 -55.43
CA LEU A 174 29.16 -1.72 -54.29
C LEU A 174 29.91 -2.99 -54.72
N LEU A 175 29.45 -3.66 -55.79
CA LEU A 175 30.07 -4.87 -56.31
C LEU A 175 31.49 -4.59 -56.85
N TYR A 176 31.69 -3.43 -57.49
CA TYR A 176 33.01 -3.00 -57.98
C TYR A 176 33.98 -2.69 -56.82
N ASP A 177 33.50 -2.09 -55.74
CA ASP A 177 34.30 -1.81 -54.55
C ASP A 177 34.79 -3.12 -53.90
N TYR A 178 33.94 -4.15 -53.80
CA TYR A 178 34.34 -5.48 -53.32
C TYR A 178 35.29 -6.21 -54.27
N LEU A 179 35.16 -6.02 -55.59
CA LEU A 179 36.16 -6.51 -56.56
C LEU A 179 37.54 -5.88 -56.32
N ASN A 180 37.58 -4.56 -56.05
CA ASN A 180 38.82 -3.84 -55.75
C ASN A 180 39.44 -4.26 -54.41
N LEU A 181 38.62 -4.69 -53.44
CA LEU A 181 39.07 -5.31 -52.19
C LEU A 181 39.60 -6.74 -52.38
N GLY A 182 39.47 -7.32 -53.57
CA GLY A 182 40.03 -8.62 -53.94
C GLY A 182 39.04 -9.78 -53.96
N TYR A 183 37.74 -9.54 -53.70
CA TYR A 183 36.72 -10.59 -53.74
C TYR A 183 36.34 -10.93 -55.19
N GLY A 184 36.28 -12.21 -55.52
CA GLY A 184 36.03 -12.69 -56.89
C GLY A 184 34.58 -13.07 -57.18
N GLU A 185 33.78 -13.39 -56.16
CA GLU A 185 32.45 -13.97 -56.28
C GLU A 185 31.47 -13.32 -55.30
N ALA A 186 30.23 -13.15 -55.74
CA ALA A 186 29.11 -12.74 -54.90
C ALA A 186 27.87 -13.55 -55.25
N ARG A 187 27.10 -13.94 -54.24
CA ARG A 187 25.78 -14.51 -54.42
C ARG A 187 24.76 -13.38 -54.47
N ILE A 188 24.01 -13.31 -55.56
CA ILE A 188 23.01 -12.27 -55.82
C ILE A 188 21.69 -12.96 -56.13
N ASP A 189 20.66 -12.66 -55.36
CA ASP A 189 19.32 -13.27 -55.48
C ASP A 189 19.36 -14.82 -55.54
N GLY A 190 20.25 -15.41 -54.73
CA GLY A 190 20.44 -16.86 -54.63
C GLY A 190 21.32 -17.49 -55.71
N LYS A 191 21.85 -16.73 -56.67
CA LYS A 191 22.77 -17.24 -57.71
C LYS A 191 24.17 -16.68 -57.53
N VAL A 192 25.20 -17.52 -57.69
CA VAL A 192 26.59 -17.08 -57.62
C VAL A 192 26.99 -16.42 -58.94
N HIS A 193 27.54 -15.21 -58.84
CA HIS A 193 28.04 -14.41 -59.95
C HIS A 193 29.52 -14.09 -59.73
N SER A 194 30.30 -14.13 -60.82
CA SER A 194 31.67 -13.63 -60.83
C SER A 194 31.66 -12.10 -60.84
N LEU A 195 32.37 -11.48 -59.89
CA LEU A 195 32.51 -10.02 -59.83
C LEU A 195 33.38 -9.45 -60.95
N ARG A 196 34.11 -10.30 -61.69
CA ARG A 196 34.87 -9.90 -62.88
C ARG A 196 33.99 -9.65 -64.10
N GLU A 197 32.74 -10.12 -64.05
CA GLU A 197 31.75 -9.90 -65.09
C GLU A 197 30.81 -8.76 -64.68
N LYS A 198 30.31 -8.01 -65.67
CA LYS A 198 29.39 -6.91 -65.39
C LYS A 198 28.03 -7.49 -64.98
N VAL A 199 27.68 -7.40 -63.70
CA VAL A 199 26.35 -7.76 -63.19
C VAL A 199 25.47 -6.51 -63.20
N GLU A 200 24.40 -6.52 -64.00
CA GLU A 200 23.41 -5.43 -64.05
C GLU A 200 22.17 -5.80 -63.20
N LEU A 201 21.93 -5.01 -62.14
CA LEU A 201 20.78 -5.14 -61.26
C LEU A 201 19.79 -4.00 -61.47
N SER A 202 18.50 -4.28 -61.27
CA SER A 202 17.44 -3.31 -61.57
C SER A 202 17.17 -2.42 -60.36
N ALA A 203 17.25 -1.10 -60.53
CA ALA A 203 16.95 -0.12 -59.47
C ALA A 203 15.60 -0.32 -58.77
N ASN A 204 14.60 -0.87 -59.47
CA ASN A 204 13.22 -0.96 -58.98
C ASN A 204 12.89 -2.30 -58.30
N LYS A 205 13.78 -3.30 -58.37
CA LYS A 205 13.61 -4.61 -57.76
C LYS A 205 14.41 -4.70 -56.47
N LYS A 206 13.90 -5.47 -55.51
CA LYS A 206 14.64 -5.79 -54.29
C LYS A 206 15.67 -6.87 -54.63
N HIS A 207 16.86 -6.72 -54.07
CA HIS A 207 17.99 -7.61 -54.26
C HIS A 207 18.57 -8.03 -52.90
N SER A 208 19.08 -9.25 -52.83
CA SER A 208 19.94 -9.72 -51.74
C SER A 208 21.31 -10.05 -52.29
N ILE A 209 22.36 -9.50 -51.66
CA ILE A 209 23.74 -9.60 -52.11
C ILE A 209 24.59 -10.09 -50.94
N GLU A 210 25.17 -11.26 -51.12
CA GLU A 210 26.12 -11.85 -50.18
C GLU A 210 27.49 -12.00 -50.85
N ILE A 211 28.52 -11.32 -50.32
CA ILE A 211 29.90 -11.48 -50.83
C ILE A 211 30.46 -12.81 -50.34
N VAL A 212 31.02 -13.61 -51.24
CA VAL A 212 31.73 -14.84 -50.86
C VAL A 212 33.08 -14.41 -50.29
N ILE A 213 33.22 -14.48 -48.96
CA ILE A 213 34.45 -14.04 -48.28
C ILE A 213 35.54 -15.09 -48.48
N ASP A 214 35.25 -16.34 -48.12
CA ASP A 214 36.21 -17.43 -48.25
C ASP A 214 35.53 -18.81 -48.19
N LYS A 215 36.24 -19.84 -48.69
CA LYS A 215 35.89 -21.25 -48.60
C LYS A 215 37.01 -22.00 -47.88
N ILE A 216 36.74 -22.42 -46.64
CA ILE A 216 37.79 -22.78 -45.68
C ILE A 216 37.61 -24.23 -45.22
N MET A 217 38.72 -24.97 -45.10
CA MET A 217 38.74 -26.30 -44.50
C MET A 217 38.62 -26.19 -42.98
N LEU A 218 37.84 -27.06 -42.34
CA LEU A 218 37.60 -26.99 -40.88
C LEU A 218 38.86 -27.14 -40.01
N SER A 219 39.98 -27.58 -40.58
CA SER A 219 41.27 -27.68 -39.89
C SER A 219 42.02 -26.35 -39.75
N ASP A 220 41.62 -25.30 -40.46
CA ASP A 220 42.29 -23.99 -40.47
C ASP A 220 41.47 -22.95 -39.69
N GLU A 221 41.57 -23.02 -38.36
CA GLU A 221 40.83 -22.14 -37.46
C GLU A 221 41.22 -20.66 -37.62
N THR A 222 42.51 -20.35 -37.78
CA THR A 222 43.00 -18.97 -37.99
C THR A 222 42.34 -18.28 -39.17
N ARG A 223 42.25 -18.98 -40.30
CA ARG A 223 41.62 -18.45 -41.50
C ARG A 223 40.11 -18.30 -41.35
N LEU A 224 39.47 -19.22 -40.61
CA LEU A 224 38.06 -19.13 -40.28
C LEU A 224 37.76 -17.91 -39.39
N PHE A 225 38.60 -17.62 -38.41
CA PHE A 225 38.53 -16.41 -37.59
C PHE A 225 38.57 -15.14 -38.45
N GLU A 226 39.57 -15.00 -39.32
CA GLU A 226 39.71 -13.83 -40.20
C GLU A 226 38.51 -13.67 -41.14
N ALA A 227 38.01 -14.76 -41.72
CA ALA A 227 36.87 -14.70 -42.64
C ALA A 227 35.55 -14.30 -41.93
N VAL A 228 35.31 -14.82 -40.72
CA VAL A 228 34.14 -14.43 -39.92
C VAL A 228 34.27 -12.97 -39.48
N GLU A 229 35.45 -12.53 -39.02
CA GLU A 229 35.69 -11.14 -38.63
C GLU A 229 35.46 -10.17 -39.79
N ASN A 230 36.03 -10.46 -40.96
CA ASN A 230 35.83 -9.68 -42.18
C ASN A 230 34.35 -9.64 -42.59
N SER A 231 33.66 -10.78 -42.52
CA SER A 231 32.22 -10.84 -42.81
C SER A 231 31.42 -9.90 -41.92
N LEU A 232 31.68 -9.92 -40.61
CA LEU A 232 31.00 -9.07 -39.62
C LEU A 232 31.31 -7.59 -39.89
N ALA A 233 32.55 -7.23 -40.25
CA ALA A 233 32.92 -5.86 -40.57
C ALA A 233 32.15 -5.31 -41.80
N TYR A 234 32.04 -6.09 -42.87
CA TYR A 234 31.39 -5.65 -44.11
C TYR A 234 29.87 -5.58 -44.05
N SER A 235 29.24 -6.49 -43.31
CA SER A 235 27.78 -6.60 -43.20
C SER A 235 27.18 -5.88 -41.98
N GLN A 236 28.00 -5.15 -41.22
CA GLN A 236 27.61 -4.52 -39.95
C GLN A 236 27.10 -5.53 -38.91
N GLY A 237 27.80 -6.67 -38.82
CA GLY A 237 27.67 -7.62 -37.74
C GLY A 237 26.93 -8.91 -38.08
N LEU A 238 26.78 -9.27 -39.36
CA LEU A 238 26.15 -10.51 -39.82
C LEU A 238 27.17 -11.45 -40.50
N VAL A 239 26.89 -12.75 -40.47
CA VAL A 239 27.66 -13.74 -41.23
C VAL A 239 26.75 -14.90 -41.61
N ILE A 240 26.85 -15.33 -42.86
CA ILE A 240 26.20 -16.56 -43.33
C ILE A 240 27.28 -17.62 -43.47
N ALA A 241 27.14 -18.72 -42.75
CA ALA A 241 27.99 -19.89 -42.89
C ALA A 241 27.23 -20.99 -43.63
N GLN A 242 27.78 -21.45 -44.74
CA GLN A 242 27.22 -22.54 -45.54
C GLN A 242 28.06 -23.81 -45.37
N SER A 243 27.41 -24.89 -44.97
CA SER A 243 28.01 -26.21 -44.81
C SER A 243 27.15 -27.26 -45.53
N GLY A 244 27.64 -27.76 -46.68
CA GLY A 244 26.83 -28.59 -47.57
C GLY A 244 25.58 -27.83 -48.06
N ASP A 245 24.41 -28.45 -47.95
CA ASP A 245 23.11 -27.85 -48.31
C ASP A 245 22.47 -27.01 -47.18
N LYS A 246 23.13 -26.87 -46.02
CA LYS A 246 22.61 -26.10 -44.88
C LYS A 246 23.30 -24.75 -44.76
N GLU A 247 22.51 -23.73 -44.49
CA GLU A 247 22.97 -22.35 -44.25
C GLU A 247 22.56 -21.85 -42.88
N TYR A 248 23.42 -21.05 -42.27
CA TYR A 248 23.23 -20.49 -40.94
C TYR A 248 23.59 -19.01 -40.95
N LEU A 249 22.61 -18.15 -40.68
CA LEU A 249 22.84 -16.73 -40.45
C LEU A 249 23.11 -16.51 -38.95
N LEU A 250 24.25 -15.91 -38.64
CA LEU A 250 24.69 -15.56 -37.28
C LEU A 250 24.86 -14.04 -37.18
N SER A 251 24.65 -13.50 -35.98
CA SER A 251 24.69 -12.05 -35.73
C SER A 251 25.47 -11.72 -34.46
N SER A 252 26.33 -10.70 -34.55
CA SER A 252 27.07 -10.10 -33.44
C SER A 252 26.29 -8.97 -32.76
N ASN A 253 25.17 -8.58 -33.38
CA ASN A 253 24.20 -7.61 -32.87
C ASN A 253 22.90 -8.33 -32.49
N TRP A 254 22.04 -7.68 -31.71
CA TRP A 254 20.69 -8.18 -31.45
C TRP A 254 19.78 -7.97 -32.68
N THR A 255 20.06 -8.66 -33.77
CA THR A 255 19.31 -8.53 -35.03
C THR A 255 18.60 -9.84 -35.33
N CYS A 256 17.30 -9.77 -35.64
CA CYS A 256 16.56 -10.95 -36.03
C CYS A 256 17.03 -11.45 -37.41
N PRO A 257 17.42 -12.72 -37.56
CA PRO A 257 17.89 -13.26 -38.84
C PRO A 257 16.78 -13.43 -39.88
N ASN A 258 15.50 -13.38 -39.50
CA ASN A 258 14.38 -13.60 -40.41
C ASN A 258 13.85 -12.30 -41.05
N ASP A 259 13.71 -11.23 -40.26
CA ASP A 259 13.09 -9.97 -40.69
C ASP A 259 14.02 -8.75 -40.53
N SER A 260 15.27 -8.97 -40.10
CA SER A 260 16.26 -7.91 -39.84
C SER A 260 15.81 -6.89 -38.78
N PHE A 261 14.85 -7.22 -37.91
CA PHE A 261 14.48 -6.36 -36.80
C PHE A 261 15.69 -6.14 -35.88
N ALA A 262 16.09 -4.87 -35.72
CA ALA A 262 17.15 -4.47 -34.82
C ALA A 262 16.58 -4.29 -33.41
N PHE A 263 16.85 -5.28 -32.55
CA PHE A 263 16.39 -5.29 -31.18
C PHE A 263 17.29 -4.38 -30.32
N PRO A 264 16.72 -3.58 -29.39
CA PRO A 264 17.49 -2.65 -28.56
C PRO A 264 18.44 -3.39 -27.61
N GLU A 265 19.47 -2.70 -27.11
CA GLU A 265 20.35 -3.28 -26.09
C GLU A 265 19.59 -3.71 -24.84
N VAL A 266 19.89 -4.93 -24.37
CA VAL A 266 19.15 -5.60 -23.30
C VAL A 266 19.74 -5.22 -21.96
N GLU A 267 19.38 -4.02 -21.49
CA GLU A 267 19.83 -3.45 -20.23
C GLU A 267 18.68 -3.33 -19.22
N PRO A 268 18.95 -3.22 -17.89
CA PRO A 268 17.88 -3.09 -16.88
C PRO A 268 16.90 -1.92 -17.10
N ARG A 269 17.31 -0.87 -17.84
CA ARG A 269 16.43 0.25 -18.20
C ARG A 269 15.37 -0.11 -19.25
N LEU A 270 15.62 -1.11 -20.10
CA LEU A 270 14.65 -1.63 -21.08
C LEU A 270 13.41 -2.20 -20.38
N PHE A 271 13.60 -2.74 -19.17
CA PHE A 271 12.53 -3.33 -18.37
C PHE A 271 11.89 -2.32 -17.40
N SER A 272 12.24 -1.04 -17.46
CA SER A 272 11.67 -0.01 -16.59
C SER A 272 10.58 0.77 -17.30
N PHE A 273 9.32 0.64 -16.86
CA PHE A 273 8.23 1.49 -17.32
C PHE A 273 8.36 2.95 -16.82
N ASN A 274 9.29 3.23 -15.90
CA ASN A 274 9.64 4.59 -15.47
C ASN A 274 10.72 5.24 -16.36
N SER A 275 11.31 4.47 -17.27
CA SER A 275 12.30 4.97 -18.23
C SER A 275 11.67 5.06 -19.63
N PRO A 276 11.94 6.12 -20.40
CA PRO A 276 11.59 6.16 -21.81
C PRO A 276 12.12 4.95 -22.59
N HIS A 277 13.22 4.34 -22.13
CA HIS A 277 13.84 3.14 -22.70
C HIS A 277 13.06 1.83 -22.52
N GLY A 278 12.04 1.79 -21.67
CA GLY A 278 11.24 0.59 -21.45
C GLY A 278 9.73 0.82 -21.48
N ALA A 279 9.32 2.06 -21.19
CA ALA A 279 7.93 2.48 -21.22
C ALA A 279 7.26 2.26 -22.58
N CYS A 280 5.97 1.90 -22.54
CA CYS A 280 5.10 1.94 -23.71
C CYS A 280 4.94 3.40 -24.19
N ASP A 281 5.12 3.63 -25.49
CA ASP A 281 5.09 4.97 -26.08
C ASP A 281 3.72 5.67 -25.95
N SER A 282 2.61 4.93 -26.09
CA SER A 282 1.27 5.54 -26.02
C SER A 282 0.88 6.02 -24.63
N CYS A 283 1.24 5.29 -23.57
CA CYS A 283 0.86 5.63 -22.19
C CYS A 283 2.03 6.15 -21.34
N SER A 284 3.23 6.27 -21.91
CA SER A 284 4.45 6.67 -21.18
C SER A 284 4.67 5.88 -19.89
N GLY A 285 4.36 4.58 -19.92
CA GLY A 285 4.55 3.66 -18.80
C GLY A 285 3.50 3.73 -17.69
N LEU A 286 2.37 4.41 -17.90
CA LEU A 286 1.26 4.42 -16.93
C LEU A 286 0.42 3.14 -17.00
N GLY A 287 0.24 2.56 -18.18
CA GLY A 287 -0.64 1.41 -18.41
C GLY A 287 -2.09 1.79 -18.68
N THR A 288 -2.48 3.01 -18.37
CA THR A 288 -3.81 3.57 -18.65
C THR A 288 -3.73 4.84 -19.50
N ILE A 289 -4.86 5.23 -20.09
CA ILE A 289 -5.05 6.43 -20.91
C ILE A 289 -6.35 7.15 -20.50
N GLY A 290 -6.51 8.40 -20.93
CA GLY A 290 -7.70 9.22 -20.65
C GLY A 290 -7.46 10.31 -19.59
N PHE A 291 -8.42 11.23 -19.46
CA PHE A 291 -8.30 12.40 -18.58
C PHE A 291 -8.37 12.04 -17.09
N GLU A 292 -9.07 10.94 -16.77
CA GLU A 292 -9.16 10.35 -15.42
C GLU A 292 -8.29 9.08 -15.26
N ALA A 293 -7.57 8.68 -16.31
CA ALA A 293 -6.65 7.52 -16.31
C ALA A 293 -7.26 6.14 -15.94
N ASP A 294 -8.57 5.94 -16.16
CA ASP A 294 -9.26 4.68 -15.87
C ASP A 294 -9.25 3.67 -17.03
N ASP A 295 -9.02 4.12 -18.27
CA ASP A 295 -9.08 3.24 -19.44
C ASP A 295 -7.76 2.52 -19.66
N ILE A 296 -7.80 1.19 -19.77
CA ILE A 296 -6.61 0.37 -20.04
C ILE A 296 -6.01 0.77 -21.39
N CYS A 297 -4.70 1.03 -21.43
CA CYS A 297 -3.98 1.38 -22.65
C CYS A 297 -4.11 0.23 -23.69
N PRO A 298 -4.64 0.48 -24.89
CA PRO A 298 -4.87 -0.57 -25.89
C PRO A 298 -3.56 -1.09 -26.50
N GLN A 299 -2.50 -0.29 -26.53
CA GLN A 299 -1.22 -0.68 -27.13
C GLN A 299 -0.44 -1.69 -26.27
N CYS A 300 -0.37 -1.46 -24.96
CA CYS A 300 0.33 -2.35 -24.04
C CYS A 300 -0.60 -3.25 -23.22
N SER A 301 -1.91 -3.11 -23.39
CA SER A 301 -2.95 -3.83 -22.62
C SER A 301 -2.75 -3.75 -21.11
N GLY A 302 -2.28 -2.59 -20.61
CA GLY A 302 -2.00 -2.36 -19.19
C GLY A 302 -0.62 -2.76 -18.69
N THR A 303 0.22 -3.43 -19.50
CA THR A 303 1.54 -3.93 -19.07
C THR A 303 2.60 -2.86 -18.88
N ARG A 304 2.34 -1.61 -19.31
CA ARG A 304 3.21 -0.42 -19.16
C ARG A 304 4.50 -0.45 -19.99
N LEU A 305 4.86 -1.58 -20.59
CA LEU A 305 6.13 -1.78 -21.28
C LEU A 305 5.96 -1.78 -22.80
N ARG A 306 7.07 -1.49 -23.50
CA ARG A 306 7.18 -1.63 -24.95
C ARG A 306 7.22 -3.12 -25.39
N PRO A 307 6.86 -3.44 -26.64
CA PRO A 307 6.87 -4.82 -27.15
C PRO A 307 8.22 -5.54 -27.03
N GLU A 308 9.33 -4.83 -27.23
CA GLU A 308 10.67 -5.39 -27.14
C GLU A 308 10.97 -5.91 -25.74
N ALA A 309 10.63 -5.14 -24.70
CA ALA A 309 10.81 -5.58 -23.32
C ALA A 309 9.97 -6.82 -22.99
N LEU A 310 8.76 -6.93 -23.55
CA LEU A 310 7.85 -8.07 -23.40
C LEU A 310 8.26 -9.30 -24.22
N ALA A 311 9.16 -9.11 -25.20
CA ALA A 311 9.69 -10.19 -26.00
C ALA A 311 10.89 -10.89 -25.35
N VAL A 312 11.42 -10.37 -24.24
CA VAL A 312 12.45 -11.05 -23.44
C VAL A 312 11.80 -11.94 -22.39
N ARG A 313 12.22 -13.21 -22.31
CA ARG A 313 11.57 -14.23 -21.47
C ARG A 313 12.55 -14.96 -20.55
N ILE A 314 12.05 -15.35 -19.39
CA ILE A 314 12.71 -16.23 -18.43
C ILE A 314 11.74 -17.36 -18.08
N GLY A 315 12.18 -18.61 -18.19
CA GLY A 315 11.30 -19.76 -17.94
C GLY A 315 10.03 -19.75 -18.80
N GLY A 316 10.13 -19.22 -20.02
CA GLY A 316 9.01 -19.05 -20.95
C GLY A 316 8.09 -17.85 -20.67
N LYS A 317 8.34 -17.04 -19.63
CA LYS A 317 7.52 -15.88 -19.25
C LYS A 317 8.25 -14.55 -19.41
N ASN A 318 7.58 -13.53 -19.94
CA ASN A 318 8.11 -12.17 -19.93
C ASN A 318 7.96 -11.51 -18.54
N ILE A 319 8.60 -10.35 -18.35
CA ILE A 319 8.61 -9.69 -17.04
C ILE A 319 7.21 -9.30 -16.56
N ALA A 320 6.32 -8.86 -17.46
CA ALA A 320 4.95 -8.49 -17.11
C ALA A 320 4.14 -9.71 -16.65
N GLU A 321 4.27 -10.84 -17.35
CA GLU A 321 3.63 -12.10 -16.99
C GLU A 321 4.09 -12.63 -15.62
N VAL A 322 5.37 -12.47 -15.28
CA VAL A 322 5.88 -12.81 -13.94
C VAL A 322 5.32 -11.86 -12.89
N THR A 323 5.21 -10.56 -13.19
CA THR A 323 4.68 -9.61 -12.23
C THR A 323 3.17 -9.73 -12.00
N HIS A 324 2.42 -10.23 -12.98
CA HIS A 324 0.99 -10.56 -12.82
C HIS A 324 0.73 -11.78 -11.92
N LEU A 325 1.75 -12.60 -11.64
CA LEU A 325 1.61 -13.71 -10.70
C LEU A 325 1.37 -13.16 -9.29
N SER A 326 0.55 -13.86 -8.51
CA SER A 326 0.49 -13.63 -7.07
C SER A 326 1.84 -13.93 -6.44
N VAL A 327 2.16 -13.29 -5.31
CA VAL A 327 3.41 -13.49 -4.56
C VAL A 327 3.67 -14.98 -4.31
N ALA A 328 2.65 -15.76 -3.98
CA ALA A 328 2.80 -17.22 -3.80
C ALA A 328 3.19 -17.95 -5.09
N LYS A 329 2.53 -17.63 -6.21
CA LYS A 329 2.85 -18.24 -7.51
C LYS A 329 4.24 -17.80 -7.99
N ALA A 330 4.61 -16.54 -7.79
CA ALA A 330 5.93 -16.01 -8.12
C ALA A 330 7.04 -16.67 -7.28
N TYR A 331 6.81 -16.87 -5.98
CA TYR A 331 7.77 -17.57 -5.10
C TYR A 331 8.07 -18.98 -5.62
N ASN A 332 7.04 -19.76 -5.90
CA ASN A 332 7.20 -21.11 -6.45
C ASN A 332 7.88 -21.09 -7.82
N PHE A 333 7.51 -20.16 -8.69
CA PHE A 333 8.16 -19.97 -9.99
C PHE A 333 9.67 -19.75 -9.86
N PHE A 334 10.12 -18.91 -8.92
CA PHE A 334 11.56 -18.64 -8.75
C PHE A 334 12.32 -19.77 -8.06
N ILE A 335 11.68 -20.54 -7.17
CA ILE A 335 12.26 -21.77 -6.61
C ILE A 335 12.51 -22.77 -7.74
N GLU A 336 11.50 -23.07 -8.55
CA GLU A 336 11.65 -24.00 -9.68
C GLU A 336 12.61 -23.47 -10.75
N TYR A 337 12.60 -22.15 -11.00
CA TYR A 337 13.51 -21.53 -11.96
C TYR A 337 14.96 -21.68 -11.52
N LYS A 338 15.25 -21.46 -10.22
CA LYS A 338 16.60 -21.62 -9.65
C LYS A 338 17.13 -23.04 -9.85
N GLU A 339 16.29 -24.06 -9.69
CA GLU A 339 16.68 -25.46 -9.88
C GLU A 339 16.99 -25.82 -11.34
N LYS A 340 16.40 -25.11 -12.30
CA LYS A 340 16.60 -25.31 -13.75
C LYS A 340 17.80 -24.54 -14.32
N LEU A 341 18.45 -23.68 -13.53
CA LEU A 341 19.60 -22.92 -13.98
C LEU A 341 20.82 -23.83 -14.20
N THR A 342 21.53 -23.60 -15.31
CA THR A 342 22.85 -24.21 -15.51
C THR A 342 23.87 -23.63 -14.52
N SER A 343 24.98 -24.35 -14.26
CA SER A 343 26.03 -23.88 -13.34
C SER A 343 26.58 -22.49 -13.71
N ARG A 344 26.70 -22.20 -15.01
CA ARG A 344 27.14 -20.88 -15.50
C ARG A 344 26.10 -19.79 -15.23
N GLN A 345 24.82 -20.06 -15.49
CA GLN A 345 23.74 -19.09 -15.23
C GLN A 345 23.57 -18.83 -13.73
N LEU A 346 23.69 -19.88 -12.91
CA LEU A 346 23.63 -19.77 -11.46
C LEU A 346 24.75 -18.86 -10.95
N LEU A 347 25.98 -19.01 -11.41
CA LEU A 347 27.09 -18.15 -11.02
C LEU A 347 26.86 -16.66 -11.34
N ILE A 348 26.13 -16.34 -12.41
CA ILE A 348 25.81 -14.97 -12.81
C ILE A 348 24.66 -14.39 -11.97
N ALA A 349 23.63 -15.19 -11.69
CA ALA A 349 22.35 -14.68 -11.19
C ALA A 349 22.00 -15.12 -9.76
N GLU A 350 22.79 -15.96 -9.11
CA GLU A 350 22.49 -16.52 -7.79
C GLU A 350 22.15 -15.43 -6.76
N ALA A 351 22.96 -14.37 -6.69
CA ALA A 351 22.71 -13.26 -5.79
C ALA A 351 21.36 -12.59 -6.06
N VAL A 352 21.02 -12.35 -7.34
CA VAL A 352 19.77 -11.69 -7.75
C VAL A 352 18.56 -12.59 -7.48
N VAL A 353 18.62 -13.86 -7.87
CA VAL A 353 17.55 -14.84 -7.67
C VAL A 353 17.29 -15.07 -6.18
N ASN A 354 18.34 -15.19 -5.37
CA ASN A 354 18.20 -15.32 -3.92
C ASN A 354 17.54 -14.08 -3.31
N GLN A 355 17.86 -12.87 -3.76
CA GLN A 355 17.20 -11.65 -3.28
C GLN A 355 15.72 -11.61 -3.65
N ILE A 356 15.35 -12.02 -4.85
CA ILE A 356 13.95 -12.13 -5.28
C ILE A 356 13.20 -13.15 -4.40
N ILE A 357 13.74 -14.36 -4.24
CA ILE A 357 13.13 -15.43 -3.43
C ILE A 357 12.97 -14.98 -1.98
N ASN A 358 14.00 -14.37 -1.38
CA ASN A 358 13.93 -13.92 0.01
C ASN A 358 12.86 -12.85 0.21
N ARG A 359 12.76 -11.86 -0.70
CA ARG A 359 11.75 -10.80 -0.61
C ARG A 359 10.34 -11.34 -0.79
N LEU A 360 10.12 -12.24 -1.74
CA LEU A 360 8.84 -12.94 -1.90
C LEU A 360 8.50 -13.78 -0.65
N GLN A 361 9.48 -14.47 -0.06
CA GLN A 361 9.28 -15.22 1.18
C GLN A 361 8.87 -14.32 2.34
N PHE A 362 9.47 -13.13 2.49
CA PHE A 362 9.06 -12.17 3.51
C PHE A 362 7.63 -11.69 3.30
N MET A 363 7.24 -11.39 2.05
CA MET A 363 5.86 -11.04 1.71
C MET A 363 4.87 -12.17 2.05
N LEU A 364 5.24 -13.43 1.84
CA LEU A 364 4.44 -14.58 2.27
C LEU A 364 4.28 -14.65 3.79
N ARG A 365 5.36 -14.39 4.55
CA ARG A 365 5.33 -14.41 6.02
C ARG A 365 4.42 -13.35 6.60
N VAL A 366 4.38 -12.16 5.99
CA VAL A 366 3.46 -11.07 6.40
C VAL A 366 2.05 -11.20 5.79
N GLY A 367 1.68 -12.35 5.22
CA GLY A 367 0.31 -12.60 4.76
C GLY A 367 -0.11 -11.87 3.48
N LEU A 368 0.85 -11.53 2.60
CA LEU A 368 0.58 -10.85 1.32
C LEU A 368 0.60 -11.79 0.12
N ASN A 369 0.35 -13.08 0.35
CA ASN A 369 0.45 -14.15 -0.64
C ASN A 369 -0.45 -13.98 -1.87
N TYR A 370 -1.57 -13.27 -1.71
CA TYR A 370 -2.59 -13.08 -2.75
C TYR A 370 -2.33 -11.87 -3.65
N LEU A 371 -1.45 -10.95 -3.26
CA LEU A 371 -1.13 -9.77 -4.07
C LEU A 371 -0.34 -10.17 -5.31
N SER A 372 -0.62 -9.52 -6.44
CA SER A 372 0.29 -9.55 -7.58
C SER A 372 1.40 -8.51 -7.41
N ILE A 373 2.55 -8.74 -8.06
CA ILE A 373 3.72 -7.85 -7.97
C ILE A 373 3.46 -6.54 -8.76
N ASP A 374 2.62 -6.59 -9.79
CA ASP A 374 2.24 -5.42 -10.59
C ASP A 374 1.08 -4.60 -9.99
N ARG A 375 0.44 -5.06 -8.90
CA ARG A 375 -0.68 -4.34 -8.27
C ARG A 375 -0.27 -2.91 -7.92
N GLU A 376 -1.12 -1.96 -8.28
CA GLU A 376 -0.91 -0.54 -8.06
C GLU A 376 -0.89 -0.21 -6.57
N ALA A 377 0.11 0.59 -6.17
CA ALA A 377 0.32 0.98 -4.78
C ALA A 377 -0.87 1.75 -4.19
N GLU A 378 -1.57 2.54 -5.02
CA GLU A 378 -2.74 3.30 -4.60
C GLU A 378 -3.95 2.42 -4.26
N THR A 379 -4.03 1.22 -4.84
CA THR A 379 -5.13 0.28 -4.57
C THR A 379 -4.94 -0.55 -3.30
N LEU A 380 -3.80 -0.40 -2.63
CA LEU A 380 -3.48 -1.14 -1.41
C LEU A 380 -4.25 -0.55 -0.23
N SER A 381 -4.74 -1.43 0.65
CA SER A 381 -5.23 -0.98 1.96
C SER A 381 -4.08 -0.45 2.83
N GLY A 382 -4.39 0.35 3.85
CA GLY A 382 -3.38 0.84 4.80
C GLY A 382 -2.56 -0.30 5.43
N GLY A 383 -3.23 -1.38 5.84
CA GLY A 383 -2.56 -2.58 6.36
C GLY A 383 -1.72 -3.33 5.31
N GLU A 384 -2.18 -3.45 4.06
CA GLU A 384 -1.38 -4.03 2.96
C GLU A 384 -0.10 -3.22 2.72
N ALA A 385 -0.21 -1.90 2.64
CA ALA A 385 0.92 -0.98 2.46
C ALA A 385 1.91 -1.07 3.63
N GLN A 386 1.41 -1.09 4.86
CA GLN A 386 2.23 -1.23 6.06
C GLN A 386 3.02 -2.54 6.07
N ARG A 387 2.38 -3.66 5.73
CA ARG A 387 3.02 -4.98 5.68
C ARG A 387 4.04 -5.09 4.54
N ILE A 388 3.80 -4.42 3.40
CA ILE A 388 4.80 -4.28 2.33
C ILE A 388 6.04 -3.54 2.84
N ARG A 389 5.84 -2.44 3.58
CA ARG A 389 6.95 -1.68 4.18
C ARG A 389 7.71 -2.53 5.20
N LEU A 390 7.01 -3.25 6.07
CA LEU A 390 7.61 -4.18 7.02
C LEU A 390 8.46 -5.26 6.31
N SER A 391 7.91 -5.87 5.26
CA SER A 391 8.63 -6.86 4.44
C SER A 391 9.92 -6.26 3.82
N SER A 392 9.86 -5.03 3.32
CA SER A 392 11.03 -4.32 2.78
C SER A 392 12.10 -4.06 3.86
N GLN A 393 11.68 -3.65 5.07
CA GLN A 393 12.60 -3.42 6.20
C GLN A 393 13.27 -4.70 6.71
N ILE A 394 12.58 -5.84 6.68
CA ILE A 394 13.19 -7.11 7.06
C ILE A 394 14.22 -7.56 6.02
N GLY A 395 13.96 -7.25 4.74
CA GLY A 395 14.84 -7.50 3.62
C GLY A 395 16.14 -6.67 3.64
N SER A 396 16.12 -5.48 4.24
CA SER A 396 17.32 -4.63 4.34
C SER A 396 18.36 -5.11 5.37
N GLN A 397 17.98 -6.04 6.25
CA GLN A 397 18.86 -6.67 7.25
C GLN A 397 19.59 -5.66 8.17
N LEU A 398 18.96 -4.53 8.47
CA LEU A 398 19.52 -3.56 9.42
C LEU A 398 19.59 -4.13 10.84
N SER A 399 20.60 -3.68 11.59
CA SER A 399 20.80 -3.98 13.02
C SER A 399 21.03 -2.68 13.80
N ARG A 400 20.82 -2.71 15.13
CA ARG A 400 20.92 -1.54 16.02
C ARG A 400 20.03 -0.37 15.59
N THR A 401 18.87 -0.71 15.04
CA THR A 401 17.86 0.25 14.58
C THR A 401 16.66 0.23 15.52
N LEU A 402 16.03 1.40 15.70
CA LEU A 402 14.78 1.54 16.43
C LEU A 402 13.61 1.52 15.44
N TYR A 403 12.80 0.46 15.46
CA TYR A 403 11.57 0.40 14.66
C TYR A 403 10.38 0.87 15.51
N VAL A 404 9.62 1.83 14.98
CA VAL A 404 8.38 2.31 15.61
C VAL A 404 7.20 2.02 14.69
N LEU A 405 6.30 1.14 15.12
CA LEU A 405 5.18 0.63 14.30
C LEU A 405 3.84 1.11 14.85
N ASP A 406 2.92 1.47 13.94
CA ASP A 406 1.58 1.97 14.28
C ASP A 406 0.52 0.92 13.97
N GLU A 407 0.12 0.12 14.96
CA GLU A 407 -0.97 -0.85 14.86
C GLU A 407 -0.83 -1.82 13.66
N PRO A 408 0.26 -2.61 13.60
CA PRO A 408 0.58 -3.45 12.44
C PRO A 408 -0.43 -4.60 12.19
N THR A 409 -1.31 -4.85 13.15
CA THR A 409 -2.40 -5.84 13.14
C THR A 409 -3.63 -5.39 12.33
N ILE A 410 -3.65 -4.16 11.83
CA ILE A 410 -4.82 -3.61 11.14
C ILE A 410 -5.17 -4.36 9.85
N GLY A 411 -6.47 -4.64 9.69
CA GLY A 411 -7.03 -5.38 8.57
C GLY A 411 -6.45 -6.78 8.44
N LEU A 412 -5.82 -7.32 9.49
CA LEU A 412 -5.40 -8.71 9.58
C LEU A 412 -6.48 -9.52 10.28
N HIS A 413 -6.67 -10.72 9.76
CA HIS A 413 -7.41 -11.75 10.46
C HIS A 413 -6.53 -12.37 11.55
N GLU A 414 -7.13 -12.82 12.65
CA GLU A 414 -6.44 -13.39 13.82
C GLU A 414 -5.43 -14.52 13.45
N LYS A 415 -5.75 -15.30 12.41
CA LYS A 415 -4.87 -16.32 11.80
C LYS A 415 -3.51 -15.78 11.36
N ASP A 416 -3.48 -14.55 10.85
CA ASP A 416 -2.28 -13.93 10.30
C ASP A 416 -1.56 -13.05 11.34
N THR A 417 -2.22 -12.68 12.43
CA THR A 417 -1.63 -11.97 13.58
C THR A 417 -0.45 -12.74 14.17
N ASP A 418 -0.58 -14.06 14.36
CA ASP A 418 0.51 -14.89 14.91
C ASP A 418 1.78 -14.83 14.04
N ARG A 419 1.61 -14.89 12.71
CA ARG A 419 2.72 -14.81 11.75
C ARG A 419 3.40 -13.44 11.78
N LEU A 420 2.63 -12.38 11.97
CA LEU A 420 3.14 -11.03 12.12
C LEU A 420 3.96 -10.91 13.42
N ILE A 421 3.47 -11.42 14.54
CA ILE A 421 4.18 -11.42 15.82
C ILE A 421 5.52 -12.14 15.68
N ASP A 422 5.55 -13.33 15.07
CA ASP A 422 6.80 -14.06 14.80
C ASP A 422 7.78 -13.25 13.96
N THR A 423 7.25 -12.51 12.99
CA THR A 423 8.05 -11.65 12.13
C THR A 423 8.63 -10.45 12.89
N LEU A 424 7.87 -9.86 13.82
CA LEU A 424 8.33 -8.76 14.68
C LEU A 424 9.39 -9.24 15.68
N LYS A 425 9.22 -10.44 16.26
CA LYS A 425 10.23 -11.09 17.11
C LYS A 425 11.51 -11.35 16.32
N ALA A 426 11.41 -11.86 15.09
CA ALA A 426 12.58 -12.04 14.23
C ALA A 426 13.29 -10.72 13.87
N LEU A 427 12.55 -9.60 13.77
CA LEU A 427 13.13 -8.28 13.57
C LEU A 427 13.90 -7.82 14.81
N ARG A 428 13.32 -7.98 16.01
CA ARG A 428 13.94 -7.74 17.31
C ARG A 428 15.23 -8.56 17.49
N ASP A 429 15.16 -9.85 17.21
CA ASP A 429 16.26 -10.81 17.42
C ASP A 429 17.49 -10.54 16.55
N LYS A 430 17.38 -9.65 15.55
CA LYS A 430 18.52 -9.09 14.78
C LYS A 430 19.22 -7.91 15.49
N ASN A 431 19.14 -7.82 16.81
CA ASN A 431 19.63 -6.70 17.62
C ASN A 431 18.98 -5.36 17.26
N ASN A 432 17.66 -5.38 17.05
CA ASN A 432 16.87 -4.17 16.87
C ASN A 432 15.93 -3.96 18.05
N THR A 433 15.60 -2.71 18.34
CA THR A 433 14.57 -2.37 19.32
C THR A 433 13.26 -2.13 18.56
N VAL A 434 12.18 -2.76 18.97
CA VAL A 434 10.88 -2.67 18.29
C VAL A 434 9.86 -2.08 19.26
N ILE A 435 9.36 -0.89 18.97
CA ILE A 435 8.27 -0.23 19.70
C ILE A 435 7.02 -0.28 18.83
N ILE A 436 5.91 -0.75 19.38
CA ILE A 436 4.65 -0.87 18.67
C ILE A 436 3.55 -0.17 19.45
N VAL A 437 2.78 0.71 18.79
CA VAL A 437 1.51 1.21 19.33
C VAL A 437 0.43 0.20 18.96
N GLU A 438 -0.27 -0.36 19.95
CA GLU A 438 -1.10 -1.54 19.70
C GLU A 438 -2.24 -1.77 20.74
N HIS A 439 -3.33 -2.42 20.29
CA HIS A 439 -4.56 -2.74 21.05
C HIS A 439 -5.04 -4.20 20.96
N ASP A 440 -4.51 -5.00 20.05
CA ASP A 440 -4.69 -6.45 19.93
C ASP A 440 -4.19 -7.19 21.18
N GLU A 441 -5.04 -8.10 21.66
CA GLU A 441 -4.80 -8.90 22.87
C GLU A 441 -3.57 -9.78 22.69
N ARG A 442 -3.41 -10.46 21.55
CA ARG A 442 -2.29 -11.38 21.33
C ARG A 442 -0.96 -10.65 21.27
N THR A 443 -0.91 -9.54 20.54
CA THR A 443 0.31 -8.75 20.38
C THR A 443 0.79 -8.18 21.72
N ILE A 444 -0.13 -7.72 22.57
CA ILE A 444 0.20 -7.30 23.93
C ILE A 444 0.72 -8.49 24.75
N LEU A 445 0.03 -9.63 24.74
CA LEU A 445 0.43 -10.82 25.52
C LEU A 445 1.81 -11.38 25.12
N GLU A 446 2.16 -11.28 23.84
CA GLU A 446 3.43 -11.80 23.27
C GLU A 446 4.58 -10.78 23.30
N SER A 447 4.34 -9.58 23.83
CA SER A 447 5.36 -8.53 23.99
C SER A 447 6.31 -8.83 25.16
N ASP A 448 7.54 -8.31 25.07
CA ASP A 448 8.49 -8.42 26.16
C ASP A 448 8.23 -7.38 27.26
N TYR A 449 7.86 -6.17 26.85
CA TYR A 449 7.72 -5.01 27.71
C TYR A 449 6.47 -4.21 27.35
N LEU A 450 5.73 -3.73 28.34
CA LEU A 450 4.47 -3.01 28.15
C LEU A 450 4.56 -1.62 28.76
N VAL A 451 4.05 -0.63 28.03
CA VAL A 451 3.81 0.74 28.50
C VAL A 451 2.33 1.05 28.29
N ASP A 452 1.57 1.17 29.36
CA ASP A 452 0.15 1.54 29.29
C ASP A 452 -0.02 3.05 29.57
N MET A 453 -0.62 3.74 28.61
CA MET A 453 -0.89 5.17 28.63
C MET A 453 -2.33 5.45 29.05
N GLY A 454 -2.53 6.37 29.99
CA GLY A 454 -3.87 6.66 30.50
C GLY A 454 -3.89 7.79 31.51
N PRO A 455 -4.84 7.76 32.48
CA PRO A 455 -5.93 6.77 32.62
C PRO A 455 -7.09 6.98 31.63
N LYS A 456 -7.18 8.16 31.00
CA LYS A 456 -8.24 8.54 30.06
C LYS A 456 -7.67 9.15 28.78
N ALA A 457 -8.55 9.65 27.91
CA ALA A 457 -8.22 10.32 26.66
C ALA A 457 -8.00 11.84 26.84
N GLY A 458 -7.32 12.46 25.88
CA GLY A 458 -7.17 13.91 25.77
C GLY A 458 -6.46 14.52 26.97
N VAL A 459 -6.97 15.64 27.48
CA VAL A 459 -6.36 16.38 28.60
C VAL A 459 -6.27 15.58 29.91
N GLN A 460 -7.09 14.52 30.05
CA GLN A 460 -7.11 13.60 31.18
C GLN A 460 -6.25 12.34 30.97
N GLY A 461 -5.54 12.26 29.84
CA GLY A 461 -4.52 11.26 29.56
C GLY A 461 -3.11 11.82 29.68
N GLY A 462 -2.18 11.20 28.99
CA GLY A 462 -0.78 11.64 28.91
C GLY A 462 0.08 11.22 30.09
N GLU A 463 -0.42 10.32 30.95
CA GLU A 463 0.31 9.72 32.05
C GLU A 463 0.59 8.24 31.77
N ILE A 464 1.60 7.68 32.45
CA ILE A 464 1.93 6.25 32.39
C ILE A 464 1.23 5.58 33.56
N VAL A 465 0.28 4.69 33.26
CA VAL A 465 -0.53 4.01 34.29
C VAL A 465 0.00 2.62 34.65
N ALA A 466 0.78 2.01 33.76
CA ALA A 466 1.55 0.80 34.03
C ALA A 466 2.77 0.73 33.11
N ILE A 467 3.90 0.25 33.62
CA ILE A 467 5.13 0.05 32.85
C ILE A 467 5.96 -1.08 33.46
N GLY A 468 6.53 -1.95 32.63
CA GLY A 468 7.34 -3.07 33.09
C GLY A 468 7.32 -4.26 32.13
N ASP A 469 7.95 -5.37 32.54
CA ASP A 469 7.88 -6.64 31.82
C ASP A 469 6.44 -7.13 31.74
N THR A 470 5.99 -7.48 30.53
CA THR A 470 4.58 -7.77 30.25
C THR A 470 4.04 -8.92 31.11
N LEU A 471 4.82 -10.00 31.25
CA LEU A 471 4.44 -11.15 32.07
C LEU A 471 4.25 -10.80 33.55
N GLU A 472 5.09 -9.91 34.10
CA GLU A 472 5.00 -9.46 35.49
C GLU A 472 3.78 -8.55 35.71
N LEU A 473 3.46 -7.70 34.73
CA LEU A 473 2.30 -6.83 34.76
C LEU A 473 0.98 -7.59 34.61
N LEU A 474 0.96 -8.73 33.92
CA LEU A 474 -0.23 -9.58 33.79
C LEU A 474 -0.51 -10.41 35.05
N GLY A 475 0.54 -10.82 35.77
CA GLY A 475 0.42 -11.64 36.99
C GLY A 475 -0.49 -11.03 38.06
N ASP A 476 -1.19 -11.88 38.81
CA ASP A 476 -2.15 -11.45 39.86
C ASP A 476 -1.49 -10.80 41.08
N ASN A 477 -0.21 -11.07 41.31
CA ASN A 477 0.54 -10.59 42.47
C ASN A 477 0.64 -9.05 42.55
N ASN A 478 0.42 -8.33 41.44
CA ASN A 478 0.51 -6.88 41.33
C ASN A 478 -0.83 -6.19 41.03
N ALA A 479 -1.95 -6.90 41.18
CA ALA A 479 -3.26 -6.44 40.75
C ALA A 479 -3.76 -5.15 41.45
N ASP A 480 -3.27 -4.86 42.66
CA ASP A 480 -3.62 -3.65 43.41
C ASP A 480 -2.79 -2.41 43.00
N ASN A 481 -1.61 -2.59 42.41
CA ASN A 481 -0.70 -1.49 42.04
C ASN A 481 -1.13 -0.78 40.74
N PHE A 482 -1.90 -1.45 39.88
CA PHE A 482 -2.26 -0.95 38.55
C PHE A 482 -3.78 -0.76 38.38
N LYS A 483 -4.45 -0.23 39.42
CA LYS A 483 -5.92 -0.03 39.43
C LYS A 483 -6.41 0.96 38.38
N GLU A 484 -5.55 1.80 37.85
CA GLU A 484 -5.92 2.82 36.86
C GLU A 484 -5.79 2.31 35.41
N SER A 485 -5.00 1.25 35.19
CA SER A 485 -4.87 0.61 33.88
C SER A 485 -6.20 -0.04 33.46
N LEU A 486 -6.82 0.50 32.41
CA LEU A 486 -7.98 -0.11 31.78
C LEU A 486 -7.57 -1.35 31.00
N THR A 487 -6.40 -1.33 30.34
CA THR A 487 -5.91 -2.45 29.53
C THR A 487 -5.71 -3.70 30.38
N LEU A 488 -5.00 -3.59 31.52
CA LEU A 488 -4.81 -4.73 32.42
C LEU A 488 -6.13 -5.24 33.02
N LYS A 489 -7.16 -4.40 33.18
CA LYS A 489 -8.48 -4.86 33.63
C LYS A 489 -9.17 -5.74 32.59
N TYR A 490 -9.07 -5.41 31.30
CA TYR A 490 -9.60 -6.26 30.25
C TYR A 490 -8.79 -7.54 30.09
N LEU A 491 -7.46 -7.44 30.03
CA LEU A 491 -6.58 -8.61 29.85
C LEU A 491 -6.67 -9.62 31.01
N ARG A 492 -6.88 -9.15 32.24
CA ARG A 492 -7.11 -10.01 33.42
C ARG A 492 -8.57 -10.46 33.59
N GLY A 493 -9.48 -10.07 32.69
CA GLY A 493 -10.90 -10.42 32.77
C GLY A 493 -11.70 -9.71 33.89
N LYS A 494 -11.14 -8.68 34.55
CA LYS A 494 -11.88 -7.86 35.54
C LYS A 494 -12.94 -6.97 34.89
N LYS A 495 -12.77 -6.64 33.61
CA LYS A 495 -13.74 -5.96 32.77
C LYS A 495 -13.89 -6.74 31.46
N GLU A 496 -15.09 -6.81 30.92
CA GLU A 496 -15.35 -7.52 29.68
C GLU A 496 -16.40 -6.79 28.83
N ILE A 497 -16.29 -6.94 27.51
CA ILE A 497 -17.36 -6.56 26.58
C ILE A 497 -18.38 -7.70 26.57
N ALA A 498 -19.58 -7.42 27.12
CA ALA A 498 -20.63 -8.41 27.26
C ALA A 498 -21.24 -8.81 25.91
N VAL A 499 -21.58 -10.10 25.76
CA VAL A 499 -22.37 -10.58 24.62
C VAL A 499 -23.81 -10.04 24.75
N PRO A 500 -24.38 -9.42 23.72
CA PRO A 500 -25.68 -8.75 23.80
C PRO A 500 -26.84 -9.72 24.04
N GLN A 501 -27.84 -9.26 24.80
CA GLN A 501 -29.05 -10.05 25.09
C GLN A 501 -29.96 -10.20 23.86
N GLN A 502 -30.61 -11.36 23.73
CA GLN A 502 -31.36 -11.87 22.55
C GLN A 502 -32.47 -10.98 21.94
N LYS A 503 -32.76 -9.77 22.46
CA LYS A 503 -33.88 -8.93 21.99
C LYS A 503 -33.73 -8.49 20.52
N ARG A 504 -32.51 -8.18 20.03
CA ARG A 504 -32.28 -7.71 18.65
C ARG A 504 -32.36 -8.84 17.61
N ARG A 505 -31.86 -10.03 17.95
CA ARG A 505 -31.92 -11.25 17.12
C ARG A 505 -33.35 -11.68 16.76
N ARG A 506 -34.36 -11.15 17.46
CA ARG A 506 -35.80 -11.43 17.24
C ARG A 506 -36.52 -10.36 16.43
N GLN A 507 -35.88 -9.23 16.10
CA GLN A 507 -36.49 -8.20 15.25
C GLN A 507 -36.56 -8.69 13.79
N ASN A 508 -37.66 -8.35 13.10
CA ASN A 508 -37.89 -8.70 11.70
C ASN A 508 -38.24 -7.43 10.91
N HIS A 509 -37.24 -6.83 10.27
CA HIS A 509 -37.39 -5.67 9.39
C HIS A 509 -37.23 -6.03 7.89
N GLY A 510 -37.43 -7.31 7.55
CA GLY A 510 -37.16 -7.85 6.21
C GLY A 510 -35.73 -8.34 6.04
N GLU A 511 -35.40 -8.76 4.82
CA GLU A 511 -34.10 -9.31 4.45
C GLU A 511 -33.65 -8.76 3.09
N LEU A 512 -32.34 -8.52 2.95
CA LEU A 512 -31.69 -8.21 1.69
C LEU A 512 -31.16 -9.51 1.06
N LYS A 513 -31.62 -9.86 -0.14
CA LYS A 513 -31.16 -11.05 -0.86
C LYS A 513 -30.18 -10.66 -1.95
N ILE A 514 -28.95 -11.15 -1.84
CA ILE A 514 -27.92 -11.09 -2.86
C ILE A 514 -27.96 -12.38 -3.65
N ILE A 515 -28.09 -12.30 -4.97
CA ILE A 515 -28.18 -13.46 -5.86
C ILE A 515 -27.03 -13.41 -6.88
N GLY A 516 -26.17 -14.42 -6.83
CA GLY A 516 -25.06 -14.64 -7.73
C GLY A 516 -24.08 -13.47 -7.84
N ALA A 517 -23.51 -13.06 -6.71
CA ALA A 517 -22.46 -12.03 -6.65
C ALA A 517 -21.11 -12.57 -7.17
N ARG A 518 -20.50 -11.83 -8.09
CA ARG A 518 -19.31 -12.19 -8.88
C ARG A 518 -18.33 -11.02 -9.08
N ALA A 519 -18.42 -9.97 -8.28
CA ALA A 519 -17.44 -8.88 -8.34
C ALA A 519 -16.05 -9.40 -7.93
N ASN A 520 -15.00 -9.02 -8.65
CA ASN A 520 -13.61 -9.41 -8.36
C ASN A 520 -13.45 -10.95 -8.19
N ASN A 521 -12.97 -11.40 -7.03
CA ASN A 521 -12.75 -12.83 -6.76
C ASN A 521 -13.99 -13.56 -6.20
N LEU A 522 -15.16 -12.91 -6.10
CA LEU A 522 -16.38 -13.52 -5.56
C LEU A 522 -16.89 -14.66 -6.45
N GLN A 523 -17.21 -15.82 -5.85
CA GLN A 523 -17.58 -17.05 -6.53
C GLN A 523 -19.09 -17.30 -6.50
N ASN A 524 -19.87 -16.46 -7.18
CA ASN A 524 -21.33 -16.60 -7.33
C ASN A 524 -22.08 -16.71 -5.98
N ILE A 525 -21.78 -15.79 -5.06
CA ILE A 525 -22.35 -15.81 -3.70
C ILE A 525 -23.86 -15.55 -3.74
N ASN A 526 -24.62 -16.36 -2.98
CA ASN A 526 -26.03 -16.14 -2.69
C ASN A 526 -26.20 -16.01 -1.17
N ALA A 527 -26.78 -14.90 -0.71
CA ALA A 527 -26.93 -14.63 0.72
C ALA A 527 -28.27 -13.92 0.99
N ALA A 528 -28.96 -14.34 2.04
CA ALA A 528 -30.11 -13.64 2.61
C ALA A 528 -29.68 -12.99 3.92
N ILE A 529 -29.67 -11.66 3.95
CA ILE A 529 -29.08 -10.88 5.04
C ILE A 529 -30.20 -10.16 5.80
N PRO A 530 -30.40 -10.43 7.10
CA PRO A 530 -31.47 -9.80 7.87
C PRO A 530 -31.23 -8.29 8.04
N LEU A 531 -32.30 -7.50 7.92
CA LEU A 531 -32.30 -6.07 8.19
C LEU A 531 -32.78 -5.78 9.62
N GLY A 532 -32.44 -4.60 10.15
CA GLY A 532 -32.70 -4.21 11.53
C GLY A 532 -31.72 -4.82 12.53
N ARG A 533 -30.50 -5.17 12.08
CA ARG A 533 -29.50 -5.91 12.86
C ARG A 533 -28.11 -5.33 12.67
N LEU A 534 -27.23 -5.66 13.62
CA LEU A 534 -25.78 -5.51 13.47
C LEU A 534 -25.25 -6.74 12.73
N VAL A 535 -24.86 -6.57 11.46
CA VAL A 535 -24.39 -7.65 10.59
C VAL A 535 -22.89 -7.53 10.35
N GLY A 536 -22.15 -8.58 10.66
CA GLY A 536 -20.72 -8.71 10.38
C GLY A 536 -20.45 -9.35 9.02
N ILE A 537 -19.45 -8.85 8.32
CA ILE A 537 -18.81 -9.48 7.16
C ILE A 537 -17.36 -9.77 7.57
N THR A 538 -17.05 -11.04 7.76
CA THR A 538 -15.80 -11.55 8.34
C THR A 538 -15.05 -12.42 7.33
N GLY A 539 -13.86 -12.88 7.71
CA GLY A 539 -13.00 -13.71 6.88
C GLY A 539 -11.60 -13.14 6.65
N VAL A 540 -10.69 -13.93 6.09
CA VAL A 540 -9.28 -13.56 5.92
C VAL A 540 -9.06 -12.36 4.97
N SER A 541 -7.89 -11.72 5.03
CA SER A 541 -7.55 -10.61 4.13
C SER A 541 -7.54 -11.08 2.67
N GLY A 542 -8.16 -10.31 1.78
CA GLY A 542 -8.34 -10.70 0.38
C GLY A 542 -9.47 -11.70 0.09
N SER A 543 -10.30 -12.09 1.06
CA SER A 543 -11.40 -13.05 0.83
C SER A 543 -12.58 -12.52 0.02
N GLY A 544 -12.65 -11.20 -0.23
CA GLY A 544 -13.72 -10.54 -0.99
C GLY A 544 -14.70 -9.71 -0.15
N LYS A 545 -14.41 -9.43 1.13
CA LYS A 545 -15.27 -8.63 2.04
C LYS A 545 -15.64 -7.27 1.47
N SER A 546 -14.65 -6.47 1.07
CA SER A 546 -14.86 -5.15 0.48
C SER A 546 -15.57 -5.23 -0.86
N SER A 547 -15.30 -6.26 -1.68
CA SER A 547 -16.01 -6.49 -2.94
C SER A 547 -17.50 -6.77 -2.71
N LEU A 548 -17.84 -7.51 -1.65
CA LEU A 548 -19.24 -7.75 -1.30
C LEU A 548 -19.92 -6.48 -0.75
N LEU A 549 -19.28 -5.76 0.18
CA LEU A 549 -19.89 -4.58 0.81
C LEU A 549 -20.01 -3.39 -0.16
N TYR A 550 -18.94 -3.06 -0.89
CA TYR A 550 -18.90 -1.86 -1.73
C TYR A 550 -19.34 -2.13 -3.17
N ASP A 551 -18.70 -3.08 -3.86
CA ASP A 551 -18.95 -3.28 -5.29
C ASP A 551 -20.31 -3.92 -5.54
N VAL A 552 -20.71 -4.87 -4.68
CA VAL A 552 -22.01 -5.54 -4.79
C VAL A 552 -23.10 -4.76 -4.05
N ILE A 553 -23.00 -4.53 -2.74
CA ILE A 553 -24.11 -3.95 -1.96
C ILE A 553 -24.23 -2.44 -2.20
N TYR A 554 -23.19 -1.65 -1.92
CA TYR A 554 -23.27 -0.19 -1.96
C TYR A 554 -23.57 0.37 -3.35
N ARG A 555 -22.78 0.01 -4.36
CA ARG A 555 -22.92 0.56 -5.73
C ARG A 555 -24.28 0.23 -6.33
N ASN A 556 -24.71 -1.02 -6.23
CA ASN A 556 -25.98 -1.45 -6.81
C ASN A 556 -27.20 -0.86 -6.07
N ILE A 557 -27.22 -0.82 -4.73
CA ILE A 557 -28.33 -0.20 -4.00
C ILE A 557 -28.41 1.30 -4.29
N THR A 558 -27.27 1.98 -4.35
CA THR A 558 -27.22 3.41 -4.71
C THR A 558 -27.79 3.65 -6.11
N ARG A 559 -27.45 2.82 -7.10
CA ARG A 559 -28.04 2.87 -8.45
C ARG A 559 -29.55 2.64 -8.43
N ILE A 560 -30.01 1.62 -7.70
CA ILE A 560 -31.44 1.31 -7.53
C ILE A 560 -32.21 2.50 -6.94
N LYS A 561 -31.62 3.24 -5.99
CA LYS A 561 -32.29 4.37 -5.33
C LYS A 561 -32.24 5.68 -6.12
N ASN A 562 -31.19 5.89 -6.90
CA ASN A 562 -30.98 7.17 -7.61
C ASN A 562 -31.47 7.17 -9.06
N GLN A 563 -31.58 6.00 -9.71
CA GLN A 563 -32.00 5.91 -11.12
C GLN A 563 -33.51 5.71 -11.25
N ARG A 564 -34.13 6.42 -12.20
CA ARG A 564 -35.52 6.16 -12.61
C ARG A 564 -35.54 5.02 -13.64
N GLY A 565 -36.15 3.90 -13.32
CA GLY A 565 -36.25 2.73 -14.21
C GLY A 565 -35.60 1.47 -13.63
N ARG A 566 -35.36 0.46 -14.47
CA ARG A 566 -34.65 -0.77 -14.05
C ARG A 566 -33.14 -0.53 -14.18
N PRO A 567 -32.39 -0.44 -13.07
CA PRO A 567 -30.95 -0.17 -13.12
C PRO A 567 -30.18 -1.37 -13.66
N GLN A 568 -29.07 -1.11 -14.34
CA GLN A 568 -28.10 -2.13 -14.71
C GLN A 568 -27.22 -2.47 -13.51
N LEU A 569 -27.35 -3.71 -13.02
CA LEU A 569 -26.55 -4.22 -11.94
C LEU A 569 -25.16 -4.64 -12.44
N GLU A 570 -24.15 -4.46 -11.59
CA GLU A 570 -22.77 -4.85 -11.86
C GLU A 570 -22.28 -5.85 -10.81
N GLY A 571 -21.53 -6.87 -11.24
CA GLY A 571 -20.93 -7.86 -10.35
C GLY A 571 -21.94 -8.68 -9.55
N VAL A 572 -23.23 -8.67 -9.92
CA VAL A 572 -24.31 -9.42 -9.24
C VAL A 572 -25.42 -9.74 -10.24
N THR A 573 -26.11 -10.86 -10.02
CA THR A 573 -27.19 -11.29 -10.91
C THR A 573 -28.49 -10.57 -10.57
N ASP A 574 -28.86 -10.50 -9.30
CA ASP A 574 -30.05 -9.78 -8.81
C ASP A 574 -29.91 -9.39 -7.33
N ILE A 575 -30.61 -8.33 -6.92
CA ILE A 575 -30.71 -7.90 -5.50
C ILE A 575 -32.18 -7.65 -5.15
N LYS A 576 -32.71 -8.38 -4.15
CA LYS A 576 -34.10 -8.25 -3.68
C LYS A 576 -34.17 -7.74 -2.23
N GLY A 577 -35.30 -7.17 -1.84
CA GLY A 577 -35.49 -6.61 -0.48
C GLY A 577 -35.00 -5.17 -0.33
N THR A 578 -34.69 -4.48 -1.43
CA THR A 578 -34.24 -3.08 -1.40
C THR A 578 -35.36 -2.10 -1.05
N GLU A 579 -36.62 -2.52 -1.13
CA GLU A 579 -37.81 -1.81 -0.66
C GLU A 579 -37.82 -1.56 0.86
N HIS A 580 -37.05 -2.34 1.62
CA HIS A 580 -36.89 -2.18 3.06
C HIS A 580 -35.81 -1.15 3.44
N ILE A 581 -35.15 -0.53 2.46
CA ILE A 581 -34.06 0.44 2.66
C ILE A 581 -34.45 1.78 2.06
N ASN A 582 -34.46 2.85 2.86
CA ASN A 582 -34.77 4.20 2.39
C ASN A 582 -33.52 4.94 1.92
N LYS A 583 -32.45 4.85 2.70
CA LYS A 583 -31.18 5.53 2.51
C LYS A 583 -30.05 4.55 2.79
N ILE A 584 -28.96 4.67 2.05
CA ILE A 584 -27.70 3.97 2.31
C ILE A 584 -26.62 4.99 2.66
N VAL A 585 -25.83 4.71 3.70
CA VAL A 585 -24.78 5.61 4.21
C VAL A 585 -23.51 4.81 4.41
N VAL A 586 -22.42 5.27 3.79
CA VAL A 586 -21.08 4.70 4.01
C VAL A 586 -20.37 5.52 5.07
N ILE A 587 -19.79 4.84 6.05
CA ILE A 587 -18.91 5.39 7.07
C ILE A 587 -17.58 4.65 6.97
N ASP A 588 -16.68 5.23 6.18
CA ASP A 588 -15.34 4.72 5.92
C ASP A 588 -14.31 5.28 6.91
N GLN A 589 -13.07 4.78 6.84
CA GLN A 589 -11.93 5.24 7.64
C GLN A 589 -11.23 6.49 7.08
N SER A 590 -11.69 7.02 5.94
CA SER A 590 -11.06 8.21 5.35
C SER A 590 -11.02 9.38 6.35
N PRO A 591 -9.95 10.20 6.35
CA PRO A 591 -9.89 11.33 7.26
C PRO A 591 -11.07 12.28 7.01
N ILE A 592 -11.69 12.82 8.07
CA ILE A 592 -12.82 13.76 7.94
C ILE A 592 -12.47 15.02 7.14
N GLY A 593 -11.18 15.33 7.02
CA GLY A 593 -10.63 16.26 6.06
C GLY A 593 -9.12 16.21 6.05
N ARG A 594 -8.52 16.55 4.90
CA ARG A 594 -7.06 16.56 4.69
C ARG A 594 -6.43 17.92 4.94
N THR A 595 -7.22 18.90 5.38
CA THR A 595 -6.75 20.28 5.60
C THR A 595 -6.96 20.67 7.06
N PRO A 596 -6.13 21.58 7.60
CA PRO A 596 -6.30 22.12 8.96
C PRO A 596 -7.62 22.89 9.17
N ARG A 597 -8.36 23.19 8.10
CA ARG A 597 -9.66 23.86 8.15
C ARG A 597 -10.81 22.91 8.52
N SER A 598 -10.63 21.62 8.31
CA SER A 598 -11.60 20.61 8.76
C SER A 598 -11.36 20.33 10.24
N ASN A 599 -12.43 20.27 11.02
CA ASN A 599 -12.39 20.00 12.46
C ASN A 599 -13.74 19.43 12.94
N PRO A 600 -13.85 18.91 14.17
CA PRO A 600 -15.11 18.37 14.70
C PRO A 600 -16.29 19.33 14.55
N ALA A 601 -16.09 20.63 14.82
CA ALA A 601 -17.17 21.62 14.77
C ALA A 601 -17.73 21.85 13.36
N THR A 602 -16.85 21.93 12.35
CA THR A 602 -17.24 22.11 10.95
C THR A 602 -17.83 20.85 10.34
N TYR A 603 -17.27 19.67 10.66
CA TYR A 603 -17.70 18.41 10.07
C TYR A 603 -19.09 17.97 10.54
N THR A 604 -19.36 18.11 11.84
CA THR A 604 -20.66 17.82 12.46
C THR A 604 -21.71 18.89 12.14
N GLY A 605 -21.29 20.02 11.56
CA GLY A 605 -22.14 21.15 11.24
C GLY A 605 -22.55 22.00 12.45
N ILE A 606 -22.02 21.74 13.65
CA ILE A 606 -22.34 22.52 14.86
C ILE A 606 -21.74 23.93 14.83
N PHE A 607 -20.69 24.16 14.04
CA PHE A 607 -20.06 25.47 13.94
C PHE A 607 -20.98 26.52 13.30
N THR A 608 -21.92 26.13 12.45
CA THR A 608 -22.90 27.08 11.87
C THR A 608 -23.83 27.66 12.95
N PRO A 609 -24.51 26.84 13.78
CA PRO A 609 -25.24 27.32 14.96
C PRO A 609 -24.41 28.24 15.87
N ILE A 610 -23.15 27.89 16.14
CA ILE A 610 -22.26 28.70 17.00
C ILE A 610 -21.97 30.06 16.36
N ARG A 611 -21.65 30.11 15.06
CA ARG A 611 -21.38 31.36 14.34
C ARG A 611 -22.61 32.26 14.26
N ASP A 612 -23.77 31.66 14.07
CA ASP A 612 -25.05 32.38 14.05
C ASP A 612 -25.30 33.05 15.41
N PHE A 613 -25.14 32.29 16.50
CA PHE A 613 -25.21 32.82 17.86
C PHE A 613 -24.22 33.98 18.10
N PHE A 614 -22.95 33.86 17.66
CA PHE A 614 -21.97 34.93 17.80
C PHE A 614 -22.34 36.19 16.98
N ALA A 615 -22.99 36.03 15.82
CA ALA A 615 -23.49 37.16 15.04
C ALA A 615 -24.66 37.89 15.71
N GLU A 616 -25.43 37.21 16.56
CA GLU A 616 -26.54 37.81 17.29
C GLU A 616 -26.15 38.61 18.54
N LEU A 617 -24.90 38.48 19.01
CA LEU A 617 -24.39 39.20 20.18
C LEU A 617 -24.45 40.73 19.98
N PRO A 618 -24.70 41.53 21.05
CA PRO A 618 -24.78 42.99 20.94
C PRO A 618 -23.56 43.63 20.27
N ALA A 619 -22.35 43.22 20.66
CA ALA A 619 -21.09 43.69 20.08
C ALA A 619 -20.94 43.39 18.58
N SER A 620 -21.56 42.29 18.10
CA SER A 620 -21.59 41.92 16.69
C SER A 620 -22.59 42.78 15.92
N LYS A 621 -23.79 42.99 16.48
CA LYS A 621 -24.84 43.82 15.88
C LYS A 621 -24.40 45.26 15.69
N GLU A 622 -23.71 45.84 16.68
CA GLU A 622 -23.14 47.19 16.58
C GLU A 622 -22.13 47.34 15.43
N ARG A 623 -21.38 46.27 15.13
CA ARG A 623 -20.36 46.24 14.06
C ARG A 623 -20.89 45.73 12.72
N ALA A 624 -22.20 45.48 12.62
CA ALA A 624 -22.85 44.84 11.48
C ALA A 624 -22.17 43.51 11.06
N TYR A 625 -21.66 42.75 12.03
CA TYR A 625 -21.07 41.45 11.78
C TYR A 625 -22.18 40.41 11.54
N THR A 626 -21.97 39.58 10.53
CA THR A 626 -22.86 38.47 10.18
C THR A 626 -22.15 37.14 10.45
N LEU A 627 -22.86 36.02 10.29
CA LEU A 627 -22.31 34.67 10.45
C LEU A 627 -21.06 34.39 9.58
N SER A 628 -20.87 35.14 8.48
CA SER A 628 -19.70 35.01 7.61
C SER A 628 -18.43 35.57 8.25
N ARG A 629 -18.55 36.58 9.12
CA ARG A 629 -17.41 37.16 9.86
C ARG A 629 -16.75 36.09 10.75
N PHE A 630 -17.55 35.27 11.41
CA PHE A 630 -17.08 34.22 12.32
C PHE A 630 -16.69 32.91 11.60
N SER A 631 -16.58 32.93 10.27
CA SER A 631 -16.15 31.77 9.48
C SER A 631 -14.68 31.90 9.07
N PHE A 632 -13.80 31.07 9.63
CA PHE A 632 -12.40 31.01 9.19
C PHE A 632 -12.24 30.51 7.73
N ASN A 633 -13.28 29.91 7.14
CA ASN A 633 -13.31 29.48 5.74
C ASN A 633 -13.67 30.57 4.72
N ARG A 634 -14.03 31.78 5.18
CA ARG A 634 -14.48 32.88 4.31
C ARG A 634 -13.64 34.14 4.56
N PRO A 635 -13.34 34.92 3.51
CA PRO A 635 -12.67 36.21 3.69
C PRO A 635 -13.56 37.16 4.51
N GLY A 636 -12.92 38.04 5.28
CA GLY A 636 -13.58 39.06 6.09
C GLY A 636 -13.15 39.05 7.55
N GLY A 637 -13.39 37.95 8.28
CA GLY A 637 -13.00 37.83 9.70
C GLY A 637 -11.83 36.87 9.98
N ARG A 638 -11.46 36.03 9.02
CA ARG A 638 -10.32 35.11 9.14
C ARG A 638 -8.98 35.86 9.14
N CYS A 639 -7.93 35.20 9.61
CA CYS A 639 -6.55 35.64 9.38
C CYS A 639 -6.19 35.39 7.90
N GLU A 640 -5.78 36.43 7.17
CA GLU A 640 -5.42 36.29 5.76
C GLU A 640 -4.04 35.67 5.54
N ALA A 641 -3.12 35.74 6.51
CA ALA A 641 -1.78 35.19 6.37
C ALA A 641 -1.77 33.65 6.25
N CYS A 642 -2.64 32.96 7.01
CA CYS A 642 -2.84 31.51 6.89
C CYS A 642 -4.19 31.17 6.23
N GLU A 643 -4.89 32.17 5.70
CA GLU A 643 -6.24 32.05 5.17
C GLU A 643 -7.21 31.26 6.09
N GLY A 644 -7.12 31.48 7.40
CA GLY A 644 -7.95 30.82 8.42
C GLY A 644 -7.59 29.36 8.75
N ALA A 645 -6.49 28.81 8.24
CA ALA A 645 -6.01 27.48 8.63
C ALA A 645 -5.41 27.45 10.05
N GLY A 646 -4.81 28.56 10.50
CA GLY A 646 -4.07 28.66 11.77
C GLY A 646 -2.63 28.16 11.68
N ALA A 647 -2.27 27.49 10.59
CA ALA A 647 -0.93 26.98 10.30
C ALA A 647 -0.64 27.05 8.79
N ASN A 648 0.65 27.07 8.44
CA ASN A 648 1.16 27.06 7.08
C ASN A 648 1.83 25.71 6.79
N LEU A 649 1.61 25.16 5.59
CA LEU A 649 2.25 23.92 5.15
C LEU A 649 3.63 24.24 4.55
N ILE A 650 4.68 23.64 5.09
CA ILE A 650 6.03 23.73 4.55
C ILE A 650 6.37 22.43 3.84
N GLU A 651 6.64 22.52 2.53
CA GLU A 651 7.12 21.38 1.74
C GLU A 651 8.59 21.09 2.02
N MET A 652 8.93 19.80 2.08
CA MET A 652 10.26 19.31 2.41
C MET A 652 10.70 18.35 1.29
N HIS A 653 11.96 18.44 0.85
CA HIS A 653 12.44 17.63 -0.28
C HIS A 653 12.58 16.14 0.01
N PHE A 654 12.95 15.77 1.25
CA PHE A 654 13.28 14.39 1.64
C PHE A 654 12.47 13.89 2.84
N LEU A 655 11.64 14.75 3.42
CA LEU A 655 10.79 14.44 4.57
C LEU A 655 9.34 14.74 4.22
N PRO A 656 8.36 14.18 4.94
CA PRO A 656 6.97 14.57 4.79
C PRO A 656 6.79 16.08 5.08
N PRO A 657 5.85 16.76 4.39
CA PRO A 657 5.57 18.17 4.66
C PRO A 657 5.05 18.34 6.09
N VAL A 658 5.36 19.49 6.70
CA VAL A 658 5.01 19.79 8.10
C VAL A 658 4.16 21.04 8.20
N LEU A 659 3.24 21.06 9.16
CA LEU A 659 2.44 22.22 9.48
C LEU A 659 3.17 23.06 10.53
N VAL A 660 3.40 24.33 10.23
CA VAL A 660 4.00 25.30 11.15
C VAL A 660 2.95 26.32 11.55
N GLU A 661 2.87 26.63 12.84
CA GLU A 661 1.91 27.60 13.38
C GLU A 661 2.03 28.96 12.68
N CYS A 662 0.90 29.61 12.41
CA CYS A 662 0.90 30.92 11.75
C CYS A 662 1.45 32.00 12.69
N GLU A 663 2.53 32.66 12.29
CA GLU A 663 3.18 33.73 13.07
C GLU A 663 2.30 34.98 13.26
N VAL A 664 1.27 35.18 12.44
CA VAL A 664 0.42 36.38 12.47
C VAL A 664 -0.76 36.24 13.43
N CYS A 665 -1.41 35.08 13.45
CA CYS A 665 -2.57 34.83 14.31
C CYS A 665 -2.28 33.88 15.47
N HIS A 666 -1.06 33.32 15.56
CA HIS A 666 -0.67 32.38 16.61
C HIS A 666 -1.69 31.25 16.77
N GLY A 667 -2.04 30.61 15.65
CA GLY A 667 -3.02 29.53 15.63
C GLY A 667 -4.51 29.93 15.71
N GLN A 668 -4.85 31.18 16.06
CA GLN A 668 -6.23 31.59 16.36
C GLN A 668 -7.18 31.65 15.15
N ARG A 669 -6.67 31.55 13.92
CA ARG A 669 -7.44 31.52 12.65
C ARG A 669 -8.22 32.79 12.27
N PHE A 670 -8.38 33.75 13.17
CA PHE A 670 -9.14 34.98 12.97
C PHE A 670 -8.26 36.24 13.08
N ASN A 671 -8.75 37.34 12.52
CA ASN A 671 -8.14 38.66 12.72
C ASN A 671 -8.52 39.27 14.08
N ARG A 672 -7.72 40.24 14.52
CA ARG A 672 -7.84 40.85 15.85
C ARG A 672 -9.22 41.49 16.08
N GLU A 673 -9.82 42.09 15.06
CA GLU A 673 -11.12 42.74 15.15
C GLU A 673 -12.25 41.73 15.41
N THR A 674 -12.18 40.54 14.79
CA THR A 674 -13.17 39.48 15.01
C THR A 674 -13.09 38.92 16.43
N LEU A 675 -11.88 38.81 16.97
CA LEU A 675 -11.60 38.29 18.32
C LEU A 675 -12.04 39.23 19.45
N GLN A 676 -12.41 40.48 19.15
CA GLN A 676 -12.96 41.41 20.14
C GLN A 676 -14.37 41.04 20.59
N VAL A 677 -15.12 40.29 19.78
CA VAL A 677 -16.47 39.84 20.13
C VAL A 677 -16.37 38.65 21.09
N LYS A 678 -16.94 38.81 22.28
CA LYS A 678 -16.86 37.83 23.37
C LYS A 678 -18.24 37.47 23.91
N TYR A 679 -18.40 36.21 24.29
CA TYR A 679 -19.52 35.70 25.07
C TYR A 679 -18.97 34.99 26.32
N LYS A 680 -19.51 35.30 27.51
CA LYS A 680 -18.99 34.80 28.79
C LYS A 680 -17.46 34.93 28.94
N GLY A 681 -16.89 36.01 28.39
CA GLY A 681 -15.44 36.30 28.43
C GLY A 681 -14.59 35.65 27.33
N LEU A 682 -15.14 34.70 26.57
CA LEU A 682 -14.45 33.95 25.52
C LEU A 682 -14.83 34.45 24.12
N ASN A 683 -13.85 34.57 23.24
CA ASN A 683 -14.06 34.87 21.83
C ASN A 683 -14.29 33.58 21.00
N ILE A 684 -14.56 33.71 19.70
CA ILE A 684 -14.86 32.56 18.83
C ILE A 684 -13.68 31.57 18.70
N ALA A 685 -12.43 32.04 18.74
CA ALA A 685 -11.25 31.17 18.73
C ALA A 685 -11.11 30.45 20.07
N ASP A 686 -11.30 31.14 21.19
CA ASP A 686 -11.27 30.51 22.52
C ASP A 686 -12.34 29.41 22.63
N VAL A 687 -13.54 29.63 22.06
CA VAL A 687 -14.61 28.61 22.01
C VAL A 687 -14.19 27.39 21.19
N LEU A 688 -13.39 27.56 20.13
CA LEU A 688 -12.85 26.45 19.34
C LEU A 688 -11.78 25.65 20.10
N GLU A 689 -11.16 26.22 21.14
CA GLU A 689 -10.18 25.53 21.99
C GLU A 689 -10.82 24.74 23.14
N LEU A 690 -12.10 25.00 23.45
CA LEU A 690 -12.84 24.22 24.43
C LEU A 690 -12.98 22.77 24.00
N THR A 691 -12.84 21.85 24.95
CA THR A 691 -13.28 20.47 24.77
C THR A 691 -14.78 20.41 24.51
N ILE A 692 -15.26 19.38 23.83
CA ILE A 692 -16.68 19.19 23.53
C ILE A 692 -17.50 19.13 24.84
N SER A 693 -16.96 18.55 25.91
CA SER A 693 -17.58 18.56 27.24
C SER A 693 -17.65 19.96 27.85
N GLU A 694 -16.56 20.73 27.83
CA GLU A 694 -16.58 22.12 28.31
C GLU A 694 -17.51 23.01 27.49
N ALA A 695 -17.55 22.80 26.16
CA ALA A 695 -18.45 23.51 25.28
C ALA A 695 -19.93 23.18 25.58
N LEU A 696 -20.24 21.94 25.98
CA LEU A 696 -21.58 21.54 26.36
C LEU A 696 -22.05 22.33 27.59
N ASP A 697 -21.18 22.44 28.60
CA ASP A 697 -21.46 23.23 29.80
C ASP A 697 -21.55 24.73 29.48
N PHE A 698 -20.67 25.23 28.61
CA PHE A 698 -20.65 26.63 28.18
C PHE A 698 -21.93 27.06 27.45
N PHE A 699 -22.47 26.18 26.58
CA PHE A 699 -23.69 26.40 25.81
C PHE A 699 -24.94 25.73 26.42
N ALA A 700 -24.93 25.36 27.70
CA ALA A 700 -26.04 24.65 28.34
C ALA A 700 -27.41 25.36 28.21
N GLU A 701 -27.41 26.70 28.15
CA GLU A 701 -28.61 27.53 27.97
C GLU A 701 -29.13 27.56 26.51
N ASN A 702 -28.29 27.20 25.53
CA ASN A 702 -28.66 27.14 24.12
C ASN A 702 -28.98 25.69 23.73
N TYR A 703 -30.24 25.29 23.87
CA TYR A 703 -30.70 23.91 23.61
C TYR A 703 -30.31 23.38 22.23
N TYR A 704 -30.33 24.23 21.20
CA TYR A 704 -30.02 23.83 19.83
C TYR A 704 -28.54 23.44 19.65
N ILE A 705 -27.63 24.13 20.32
CA ILE A 705 -26.19 23.79 20.34
C ILE A 705 -25.94 22.63 21.32
N ALA A 706 -26.50 22.72 22.53
CA ALA A 706 -26.29 21.74 23.60
C ALA A 706 -26.71 20.32 23.19
N ASP A 707 -27.85 20.14 22.51
CA ASP A 707 -28.29 18.80 22.10
C ASP A 707 -27.35 18.14 21.08
N LYS A 708 -26.76 18.93 20.18
CA LYS A 708 -25.73 18.43 19.26
C LYS A 708 -24.44 18.04 20.00
N LEU A 709 -24.04 18.83 21.00
CA LEU A 709 -22.87 18.53 21.84
C LEU A 709 -23.10 17.28 22.70
N LYS A 710 -24.30 17.10 23.27
CA LYS A 710 -24.65 15.89 24.05
C LYS A 710 -24.47 14.62 23.22
N VAL A 711 -24.83 14.64 21.94
CA VAL A 711 -24.61 13.50 21.04
C VAL A 711 -23.10 13.20 20.95
N LEU A 712 -22.27 14.22 20.71
CA LEU A 712 -20.81 14.05 20.63
C LEU A 712 -20.20 13.51 21.93
N VAL A 713 -20.64 14.02 23.08
CA VAL A 713 -20.22 13.49 24.39
C VAL A 713 -20.67 12.03 24.55
N SER A 714 -21.90 11.70 24.16
CA SER A 714 -22.47 10.35 24.33
C SER A 714 -21.81 9.27 23.47
N VAL A 715 -21.09 9.66 22.42
CA VAL A 715 -20.28 8.75 21.58
C VAL A 715 -18.81 8.70 22.04
N GLY A 716 -18.47 9.31 23.16
CA GLY A 716 -17.13 9.29 23.76
C GLY A 716 -16.17 10.37 23.27
N LEU A 717 -16.63 11.39 22.54
CA LEU A 717 -15.76 12.44 21.97
C LEU A 717 -15.59 13.67 22.89
N GLY A 718 -16.07 13.60 24.14
CA GLY A 718 -16.11 14.76 25.04
C GLY A 718 -14.77 15.45 25.27
N TYR A 719 -13.65 14.72 25.16
CA TYR A 719 -12.30 15.22 25.39
C TYR A 719 -11.69 15.99 24.21
N LEU A 720 -12.25 15.88 23.00
CA LEU A 720 -11.71 16.57 21.82
C LEU A 720 -12.05 18.05 21.86
N GLN A 721 -11.15 18.89 21.36
CA GLN A 721 -11.46 20.31 21.16
C GLN A 721 -12.36 20.51 19.93
N LEU A 722 -13.29 21.47 20.00
CA LEU A 722 -14.20 21.77 18.89
C LEU A 722 -13.48 22.11 17.58
N GLY A 723 -12.40 22.88 17.69
CA GLY A 723 -11.56 23.36 16.59
C GLY A 723 -10.35 22.50 16.29
N GLN A 724 -10.18 21.36 16.95
CA GLN A 724 -9.05 20.45 16.73
C GLN A 724 -8.91 20.11 15.25
N SER A 725 -7.70 20.26 14.71
CA SER A 725 -7.43 20.00 13.30
C SER A 725 -7.80 18.55 12.94
N ALA A 726 -8.51 18.36 11.83
CA ALA A 726 -8.84 17.02 11.34
C ALA A 726 -7.61 16.17 11.04
N THR A 727 -6.49 16.81 10.73
CA THR A 727 -5.21 16.14 10.45
C THR A 727 -4.54 15.58 11.71
N THR A 728 -5.01 15.94 12.90
CA THR A 728 -4.48 15.45 14.19
C THR A 728 -5.44 14.50 14.90
N LEU A 729 -6.55 14.13 14.25
CA LEU A 729 -7.48 13.14 14.76
C LEU A 729 -7.02 11.73 14.39
N SER A 730 -7.16 10.80 15.33
CA SER A 730 -7.04 9.37 15.06
C SER A 730 -8.17 8.87 14.15
N GLY A 731 -7.97 7.72 13.50
CA GLY A 731 -9.00 7.07 12.69
C GLY A 731 -10.28 6.79 13.47
N GLY A 732 -10.14 6.27 14.71
CA GLY A 732 -11.27 6.02 15.61
C GLY A 732 -12.03 7.28 16.05
N GLU A 733 -11.35 8.41 16.26
CA GLU A 733 -12.00 9.71 16.51
C GLU A 733 -12.74 10.21 15.28
N ALA A 734 -12.08 10.18 14.11
CA ALA A 734 -12.67 10.57 12.83
C ALA A 734 -13.95 9.78 12.54
N GLN A 735 -13.93 8.47 12.77
CA GLN A 735 -15.08 7.60 12.54
C GLN A 735 -16.23 7.87 13.53
N ARG A 736 -15.94 7.99 14.83
CA ARG A 736 -16.95 8.37 15.82
C ARG A 736 -17.57 9.72 15.51
N ILE A 737 -16.81 10.68 14.96
CA ILE A 737 -17.34 11.97 14.48
C ILE A 737 -18.30 11.78 13.30
N LYS A 738 -17.98 10.89 12.34
CA LYS A 738 -18.88 10.56 11.21
C LYS A 738 -20.19 9.93 11.68
N ILE A 739 -20.11 8.99 12.62
CA ILE A 739 -21.29 8.36 13.22
C ILE A 739 -22.10 9.38 13.99
N ALA A 740 -21.45 10.23 14.80
CA ALA A 740 -22.11 11.27 15.57
C ALA A 740 -22.85 12.27 14.67
N LYS A 741 -22.28 12.65 13.51
CA LYS A 741 -22.96 13.49 12.53
C LYS A 741 -24.32 12.90 12.15
N GLU A 742 -24.39 11.62 11.81
CA GLU A 742 -25.66 10.97 11.47
C GLU A 742 -26.64 10.93 12.66
N LEU A 743 -26.13 10.79 13.89
CA LEU A 743 -26.95 10.83 15.12
C LEU A 743 -27.45 12.23 15.50
N THR A 744 -26.76 13.31 15.06
CA THR A 744 -27.19 14.70 15.32
C THR A 744 -28.33 15.17 14.42
N HIS A 745 -28.65 14.42 13.37
CA HIS A 745 -29.79 14.67 12.50
C HIS A 745 -31.01 13.85 12.97
N THR A 746 -32.22 14.26 12.58
CA THR A 746 -33.43 13.47 12.83
C THR A 746 -33.29 12.13 12.13
N LEU A 747 -33.02 11.06 12.90
CA LEU A 747 -32.75 9.74 12.34
C LEU A 747 -33.98 9.21 11.61
N GLY A 748 -33.84 9.02 10.30
CA GLY A 748 -34.83 8.28 9.51
C GLY A 748 -34.76 6.79 9.87
N GLN A 749 -35.91 6.13 9.92
CA GLN A 749 -35.97 4.67 10.00
C GLN A 749 -35.61 4.04 8.66
N LYS A 750 -35.18 2.77 8.67
CA LYS A 750 -34.82 1.99 7.47
C LYS A 750 -33.60 2.54 6.72
N THR A 751 -32.63 3.10 7.43
CA THR A 751 -31.32 3.44 6.85
C THR A 751 -30.37 2.24 6.97
N LEU A 752 -29.65 1.93 5.89
CA LEU A 752 -28.56 0.94 5.87
C LEU A 752 -27.23 1.66 6.00
N TYR A 753 -26.52 1.44 7.11
CA TYR A 753 -25.19 1.95 7.35
C TYR A 753 -24.16 0.88 6.97
N LEU A 754 -23.17 1.25 6.18
CA LEU A 754 -22.05 0.40 5.81
C LEU A 754 -20.81 0.94 6.52
N LEU A 755 -20.17 0.10 7.33
CA LEU A 755 -18.95 0.44 8.06
C LEU A 755 -17.84 -0.51 7.66
N ASP A 756 -16.63 0.02 7.58
CA ASP A 756 -15.45 -0.73 7.19
C ASP A 756 -14.43 -0.68 8.32
N GLU A 757 -14.20 -1.84 8.93
CA GLU A 757 -13.29 -2.06 10.06
C GLU A 757 -13.37 -0.94 11.11
N PRO A 758 -14.54 -0.72 11.77
CA PRO A 758 -14.72 0.42 12.64
C PRO A 758 -14.00 0.33 13.99
N THR A 759 -13.37 -0.79 14.27
CA THR A 759 -12.58 -1.03 15.47
C THR A 759 -11.09 -0.77 15.26
N THR A 760 -10.68 -0.43 14.04
CA THR A 760 -9.29 -0.11 13.72
C THR A 760 -8.76 1.00 14.62
N GLY A 761 -7.68 0.67 15.34
CA GLY A 761 -7.03 1.53 16.30
C GLY A 761 -7.84 1.88 17.55
N LEU A 762 -8.85 1.07 17.87
CA LEU A 762 -9.63 1.23 19.10
C LEU A 762 -9.16 0.27 20.19
N HIS A 763 -8.94 0.83 21.38
CA HIS A 763 -8.77 0.06 22.60
C HIS A 763 -10.08 -0.64 22.98
N TYR A 764 -10.03 -1.73 23.78
CA TYR A 764 -11.22 -2.50 24.21
C TYR A 764 -12.35 -1.61 24.77
N HIS A 765 -11.98 -0.62 25.58
CA HIS A 765 -12.96 0.31 26.13
C HIS A 765 -13.63 1.18 25.05
N ASP A 766 -12.88 1.58 24.02
CA ASP A 766 -13.45 2.34 22.91
C ASP A 766 -14.34 1.46 22.02
N ILE A 767 -14.02 0.16 21.87
CA ILE A 767 -14.89 -0.81 21.18
C ILE A 767 -16.23 -0.95 21.92
N GLU A 768 -16.21 -1.03 23.25
CA GLU A 768 -17.42 -1.04 24.09
C GLU A 768 -18.29 0.20 23.83
N LEU A 769 -17.68 1.39 23.84
CA LEU A 769 -18.38 2.65 23.56
C LEU A 769 -18.94 2.70 22.13
N LEU A 770 -18.17 2.23 21.14
CA LEU A 770 -18.63 2.15 19.75
C LEU A 770 -19.83 1.22 19.60
N LEU A 771 -19.78 0.05 20.24
CA LEU A 771 -20.90 -0.89 20.27
C LEU A 771 -22.16 -0.24 20.83
N ASP A 772 -22.07 0.49 21.95
CA ASP A 772 -23.22 1.21 22.51
C ASP A 772 -23.86 2.19 21.52
N VAL A 773 -23.03 2.85 20.70
CA VAL A 773 -23.49 3.78 19.66
C VAL A 773 -24.16 3.04 18.50
N LEU A 774 -23.56 1.95 18.00
CA LEU A 774 -24.13 1.12 16.94
C LEU A 774 -25.44 0.46 17.38
N ASN A 775 -25.51 0.03 18.64
CA ASN A 775 -26.70 -0.57 19.24
C ASN A 775 -27.86 0.44 19.23
N LYS A 776 -27.62 1.69 19.67
CA LYS A 776 -28.63 2.76 19.62
C LYS A 776 -29.12 3.06 18.20
N LEU A 777 -28.24 2.92 17.21
CA LEU A 777 -28.59 3.12 15.80
C LEU A 777 -29.52 2.01 15.31
N VAL A 778 -29.21 0.75 15.62
CA VAL A 778 -30.00 -0.43 15.26
C VAL A 778 -31.35 -0.43 15.99
N ASP A 779 -31.37 -0.10 17.29
CA ASP A 779 -32.59 -0.03 18.11
C ASP A 779 -33.62 0.97 17.58
N LYS A 780 -33.19 1.97 16.81
CA LYS A 780 -34.06 2.93 16.11
C LYS A 780 -34.65 2.40 14.79
N GLY A 781 -34.42 1.12 14.46
CA GLY A 781 -34.93 0.46 13.26
C GLY A 781 -34.05 0.63 12.02
N ASN A 782 -32.74 0.83 12.21
CA ASN A 782 -31.75 0.86 11.14
C ASN A 782 -30.97 -0.45 11.06
N SER A 783 -30.23 -0.64 9.96
CA SER A 783 -29.34 -1.79 9.78
C SER A 783 -27.90 -1.29 9.67
N ALA A 784 -26.96 -2.04 10.24
CA ALA A 784 -25.53 -1.74 10.12
C ALA A 784 -24.80 -2.97 9.61
N PHE A 785 -24.22 -2.90 8.42
CA PHE A 785 -23.36 -3.93 7.84
C PHE A 785 -21.92 -3.51 8.00
N ILE A 786 -21.11 -4.36 8.61
CA ILE A 786 -19.79 -4.01 9.12
C ILE A 786 -18.78 -5.05 8.64
N ILE A 787 -17.74 -4.62 7.92
CA ILE A 787 -16.57 -5.47 7.70
C ILE A 787 -15.76 -5.49 9.00
N GLU A 788 -15.43 -6.68 9.50
CA GLU A 788 -14.65 -6.79 10.72
C GLU A 788 -13.79 -8.03 10.89
N HIS A 789 -12.76 -7.85 11.72
CA HIS A 789 -11.78 -8.81 12.18
C HIS A 789 -11.69 -8.89 13.72
N ASN A 790 -12.05 -7.85 14.48
CA ASN A 790 -11.93 -7.89 15.94
C ASN A 790 -12.97 -8.83 16.58
N MET A 791 -12.49 -9.80 17.36
CA MET A 791 -13.35 -10.82 17.96
C MET A 791 -14.32 -10.27 19.01
N HIS A 792 -14.00 -9.17 19.70
CA HIS A 792 -14.94 -8.53 20.63
C HIS A 792 -16.12 -7.86 19.93
N MET A 793 -15.90 -7.35 18.72
CA MET A 793 -16.97 -6.78 17.88
C MET A 793 -17.78 -7.90 17.24
N ILE A 794 -17.13 -8.92 16.66
CA ILE A 794 -17.80 -10.06 16.00
C ILE A 794 -18.69 -10.83 16.98
N LYS A 795 -18.21 -11.12 18.21
CA LYS A 795 -19.04 -11.80 19.23
C LYS A 795 -20.29 -11.00 19.62
N SER A 796 -20.26 -9.69 19.40
CA SER A 796 -21.33 -8.76 19.75
C SER A 796 -22.32 -8.49 18.60
N MET A 797 -22.11 -9.11 17.44
CA MET A 797 -22.99 -8.98 16.28
C MET A 797 -24.22 -9.89 16.39
N ASP A 798 -25.28 -9.51 15.66
CA ASP A 798 -26.53 -10.27 15.64
C ASP A 798 -26.58 -11.28 14.49
N TYR A 799 -25.76 -11.08 13.46
CA TYR A 799 -25.62 -11.97 12.31
C TYR A 799 -24.23 -11.79 11.68
N VAL A 800 -23.63 -12.85 11.16
CA VAL A 800 -22.30 -12.82 10.56
C VAL A 800 -22.32 -13.57 9.23
N LEU A 801 -21.59 -13.05 8.25
CA LEU A 801 -21.23 -13.71 7.00
C LEU A 801 -19.71 -13.93 7.03
N ASP A 802 -19.25 -15.16 6.86
CA ASP A 802 -17.82 -15.48 6.83
C ASP A 802 -17.37 -15.83 5.41
N LEU A 803 -16.39 -15.10 4.89
CA LEU A 803 -15.85 -15.26 3.53
C LEU A 803 -14.46 -15.90 3.54
N GLY A 804 -14.20 -16.84 2.62
CA GLY A 804 -12.91 -17.53 2.56
C GLY A 804 -12.86 -18.65 1.51
N PRO A 805 -12.10 -19.73 1.76
CA PRO A 805 -11.28 -19.99 2.97
C PRO A 805 -9.95 -19.22 3.00
N GLU A 806 -9.44 -18.77 1.85
CA GLU A 806 -8.19 -18.01 1.71
C GLU A 806 -8.44 -16.64 1.03
N GLY A 807 -7.38 -15.85 0.82
CA GLY A 807 -7.43 -14.60 0.05
C GLY A 807 -7.17 -14.79 -1.45
N GLY A 808 -7.56 -13.81 -2.28
CA GLY A 808 -7.32 -13.80 -3.73
C GLY A 808 -8.12 -14.89 -4.45
N ASP A 809 -7.48 -15.59 -5.40
CA ASP A 809 -8.10 -16.67 -6.19
C ASP A 809 -8.67 -17.81 -5.32
N GLY A 810 -8.10 -18.02 -4.12
CA GLY A 810 -8.55 -19.02 -3.16
C GLY A 810 -9.75 -18.60 -2.31
N GLY A 811 -10.20 -17.35 -2.45
CA GLY A 811 -11.29 -16.76 -1.67
C GLY A 811 -12.61 -16.61 -2.43
N GLY A 812 -13.47 -15.73 -1.93
CA GLY A 812 -14.73 -15.36 -2.59
C GLY A 812 -15.87 -16.34 -2.41
N LYS A 813 -15.75 -17.34 -1.53
CA LYS A 813 -16.84 -18.23 -1.14
C LYS A 813 -17.43 -17.78 0.20
N LEU A 814 -18.72 -18.01 0.38
CA LEU A 814 -19.39 -17.89 1.67
C LEU A 814 -19.19 -19.21 2.42
N MET A 815 -18.39 -19.19 3.49
CA MET A 815 -18.00 -20.37 4.26
C MET A 815 -19.10 -20.72 5.26
N ALA A 816 -19.47 -19.75 6.09
CA ALA A 816 -20.51 -19.87 7.09
C ALA A 816 -21.34 -18.59 7.17
N TYR A 817 -22.58 -18.70 7.65
CA TYR A 817 -23.43 -17.55 7.94
C TYR A 817 -24.44 -17.90 9.04
N GLY A 818 -24.81 -16.93 9.87
CA GLY A 818 -25.74 -17.15 10.97
C GLY A 818 -25.45 -16.25 12.16
N GLU A 819 -25.89 -16.66 13.35
CA GLU A 819 -25.47 -16.00 14.60
C GLU A 819 -23.99 -16.31 14.88
N PRO A 820 -23.27 -15.50 15.70
CA PRO A 820 -21.89 -15.81 16.10
C PRO A 820 -21.69 -17.25 16.61
N GLU A 821 -22.69 -17.81 17.30
CA GLU A 821 -22.69 -19.18 17.80
C GLU A 821 -22.81 -20.23 16.68
N ASP A 822 -23.43 -19.89 15.54
CA ASP A 822 -23.51 -20.77 14.37
C ASP A 822 -22.19 -20.77 13.59
N ILE A 823 -21.51 -19.61 13.50
CA ILE A 823 -20.17 -19.50 12.89
C ILE A 823 -19.17 -20.41 13.62
N VAL A 824 -19.23 -20.47 14.95
CA VAL A 824 -18.35 -21.34 15.76
C VAL A 824 -18.65 -22.84 15.60
N ARG A 825 -19.85 -23.21 15.16
CA ARG A 825 -20.21 -24.62 14.92
C ARG A 825 -19.73 -25.14 13.57
N ASP A 826 -19.36 -24.24 12.66
CA ASP A 826 -18.88 -24.59 11.33
C ASP A 826 -17.35 -24.77 11.35
N ASP A 827 -16.89 -26.00 11.19
CA ASP A 827 -15.46 -26.34 11.22
C ASP A 827 -14.69 -25.78 10.01
N ASP A 828 -15.38 -25.44 8.91
CA ASP A 828 -14.78 -24.84 7.71
C ASP A 828 -14.62 -23.31 7.85
N SER A 829 -15.22 -22.70 8.88
CA SER A 829 -15.07 -21.28 9.18
C SER A 829 -13.77 -20.99 9.93
N VAL A 830 -12.83 -20.33 9.25
CA VAL A 830 -11.61 -19.82 9.91
C VAL A 830 -11.99 -18.87 11.04
N THR A 831 -12.95 -17.97 10.82
CA THR A 831 -13.43 -17.04 11.85
C THR A 831 -13.99 -17.78 13.06
N GLY A 832 -14.75 -18.87 12.86
CA GLY A 832 -15.32 -19.70 13.92
C GLY A 832 -14.29 -20.28 14.88
N VAL A 833 -13.14 -20.74 14.36
CA VAL A 833 -12.04 -21.28 15.17
C VAL A 833 -11.52 -20.25 16.18
N TYR A 834 -11.33 -19.01 15.73
CA TYR A 834 -10.78 -17.92 16.55
C TYR A 834 -11.83 -17.21 17.41
N LEU A 835 -13.11 -17.26 17.03
CA LEU A 835 -14.22 -16.69 17.79
C LEU A 835 -14.61 -17.55 19.01
N LYS A 836 -14.36 -18.87 18.94
CA LYS A 836 -14.73 -19.85 19.97
C LYS A 836 -14.27 -19.48 21.39
N PRO A 837 -13.01 -19.07 21.65
CA PRO A 837 -12.56 -18.68 22.99
C PRO A 837 -13.32 -17.46 23.55
N TYR A 838 -13.70 -16.53 22.68
CA TYR A 838 -14.39 -15.29 23.06
C TYR A 838 -15.86 -15.49 23.43
N LEU A 839 -16.49 -16.57 22.96
CA LEU A 839 -17.84 -16.98 23.37
C LEU A 839 -17.84 -17.93 24.58
N GLN A 840 -16.70 -18.57 24.87
CA GLN A 840 -16.56 -19.55 25.96
C GLN A 840 -15.98 -18.97 27.26
N LYS A 841 -15.30 -17.82 27.22
CA LYS A 841 -14.93 -17.05 28.43
C LYS A 841 -16.23 -16.77 29.21
N LYS A 842 -16.34 -17.35 30.42
CA LYS A 842 -17.48 -17.23 31.34
C LYS A 842 -17.14 -16.32 32.49
#